data_AF-A0A837GBB1-F1
#
_entry.id   AF-A0A837GBB1-F1
#
_cell.length_a   1.000
_cell.length_b   1.000
_cell.length_c   1.000
_cell.angle_alpha   90.00
_cell.angle_beta   90.00
_cell.angle_gamma   90.00
#
_symmetry.space_group_name_H-M   'P 1'
#
loop_
_entity.id
_entity.type
_entity.pdbx_description
1 polymer ?
#
loop_
_entity_poly.entity_id
_entity_poly.type
_entity_poly.pdbx_seq_one_letter_code
_entity_poly.pdbx_strand_id
1 'polypeptide(L)'
;MEVEIVRQARIVEEVSGDVIAVKPDGAARKVIQGETIQSNEIMITARNASVVLSASGIPSIVDENSISLELENVDGNAWHSAQVNGDIGFDFTQIGDGALSEDDIAAIQGAILEGADPTQILEATAAGAGGAGSANGGFVTIEYNGTEVLASTFFETSAQAQDEAEETEDELRTLVFAAGGESISEALVEGSLSAGTYPQSETATVTVFAGDLPLDADSFVPEPASLASLLAELNSDITSSGEAVTFTYDSAENAIVGVNAQGEVLRIDIDTTLVGKDVSLELTTTVSQPIDHVDSVGGGQVAISDDQISVSFDITGADSGGNAIRAPIDAQVSIGDGVNPTPQATNVQNVESDSTLIQGEFVEIGSDALASVTFDSSALQQFDGLLSDNQSTTATLSDDGTTITLTADGSGDTVLTVSVDAQGQYEYQQFKPLEHNGSDTISLSLPTTIVDYDQDTVTNDLNIEITDGDNPVITNVDGLSLDESGVAGGSQVGTAVVSGSGSITATAGSDIIDHFELEPSEFNTDGSLTSQGQQVTLELTANENGVRTYEGVIELNGSRVTVFEIKVDSPAQGDYEFTLFEQLDHLGVNDESLTIELPVYAVDSDGDRSELAGGTGSEEAGKILIQVKDDAPTISGADALSLDEDDLASGSSPDAASLTANGQFTVTEGADTVVEYRLDTNSNPVAGLKSDGLAVSLNETYDSATNTYTYTASTSAQDVFVLTIKGDGTYSFELKGPIDHAANADDQTLNFAVIAKDNDGDTVAQNISVNIVDDAPSITHAEALILNENDLASGTSPDATRVSKDGDFTTLEGADKVVSYKLDLTTNPIDGLTSQGKAVT
;
A
#
# COMPACT_ATOMS: atom_id res chain seq x y z
N MET A 1 -19.61 7.88 -0.70
CA MET A 1 -19.15 8.67 0.46
C MET A 1 -19.47 10.11 0.11
N GLU A 2 -20.46 10.74 0.75
CA GLU A 2 -20.70 12.17 0.58
C GLU A 2 -19.47 12.91 1.13
N VAL A 3 -18.65 13.48 0.24
CA VAL A 3 -17.69 14.49 0.67
C VAL A 3 -18.47 15.80 0.69
N GLU A 4 -19.21 15.98 1.79
CA GLU A 4 -19.63 17.29 2.24
C GLU A 4 -18.35 18.11 2.40
N ILE A 5 -18.13 19.10 1.52
CA ILE A 5 -17.12 20.13 1.80
C ILE A 5 -17.63 20.82 3.06
N VAL A 6 -17.14 20.36 4.22
CA VAL A 6 -17.47 20.94 5.52
C VAL A 6 -16.90 22.35 5.52
N ARG A 7 -17.71 23.31 5.05
CA ARG A 7 -17.52 24.72 5.32
C ARG A 7 -17.51 24.82 6.84
N GLN A 8 -16.37 25.19 7.42
CA GLN A 8 -16.17 25.10 8.88
C GLN A 8 -17.21 25.92 9.62
N ALA A 9 -18.25 25.25 10.10
CA ALA A 9 -19.28 25.87 10.89
C ALA A 9 -18.68 26.28 12.24
N ARG A 10 -18.85 27.54 12.63
CA ARG A 10 -18.23 28.08 13.86
C ARG A 10 -19.16 27.92 15.03
N ILE A 11 -18.63 27.55 16.18
CA ILE A 11 -19.42 27.42 17.41
C ILE A 11 -19.36 28.73 18.18
N VAL A 12 -20.51 29.19 18.65
CA VAL A 12 -20.64 30.36 19.51
C VAL A 12 -20.20 29.99 20.93
N GLU A 13 -19.00 30.41 21.31
CA GLU A 13 -18.45 30.10 22.64
C GLU A 13 -18.98 31.03 23.73
N GLU A 14 -19.26 32.29 23.41
CA GLU A 14 -19.79 33.26 24.36
C GLU A 14 -20.61 34.33 23.63
N VAL A 15 -21.78 34.69 24.19
CA VAL A 15 -22.62 35.81 23.72
C VAL A 15 -22.88 36.73 24.90
N SER A 16 -22.60 38.02 24.72
CA SER A 16 -22.97 39.07 25.66
C SER A 16 -23.80 40.11 24.91
N GLY A 17 -24.95 40.50 25.46
CA GLY A 17 -25.88 41.45 24.81
C GLY A 17 -26.73 40.82 23.72
N ASP A 18 -27.27 41.66 22.83
CA ASP A 18 -28.19 41.25 21.78
C ASP A 18 -27.46 41.06 20.45
N VAL A 19 -27.53 39.84 19.90
CA VAL A 19 -26.86 39.41 18.66
C VAL A 19 -27.84 38.59 17.83
N ILE A 20 -27.87 38.82 16.51
CA ILE A 20 -28.66 38.03 15.57
C ILE A 20 -27.80 37.45 14.46
N ALA A 21 -28.20 36.27 13.97
CA ALA A 21 -27.70 35.64 12.76
C ALA A 21 -28.80 35.72 11.70
N VAL A 22 -28.44 36.13 10.49
CA VAL A 22 -29.34 36.22 9.34
C VAL A 22 -28.86 35.23 8.29
N LYS A 23 -29.74 34.31 7.90
CA LYS A 23 -29.50 33.32 6.86
C LYS A 23 -29.53 33.95 5.46
N PRO A 24 -28.97 33.27 4.44
CA PRO A 24 -29.07 33.73 3.04
C PRO A 24 -30.50 33.93 2.55
N ASP A 25 -31.47 33.19 3.10
CA ASP A 25 -32.91 33.32 2.81
C ASP A 25 -33.58 34.54 3.48
N GLY A 26 -32.80 35.34 4.24
CA GLY A 26 -33.27 36.52 4.96
C GLY A 26 -33.89 36.23 6.33
N ALA A 27 -33.98 34.95 6.75
CA ALA A 27 -34.50 34.60 8.06
C ALA A 27 -33.51 34.99 9.17
N ALA A 28 -33.95 35.83 10.10
CA ALA A 28 -33.16 36.27 11.24
C ALA A 28 -33.52 35.48 12.50
N ARG A 29 -32.52 35.17 13.34
CA ARG A 29 -32.73 34.57 14.65
C ARG A 29 -31.77 35.13 15.69
N LYS A 30 -32.18 35.06 16.96
CA LYS A 30 -31.32 35.45 18.09
C LYS A 30 -30.26 34.38 18.33
N VAL A 31 -29.01 34.79 18.44
CA VAL A 31 -27.87 33.89 18.64
C VAL A 31 -27.71 33.56 20.11
N ILE A 32 -27.50 32.28 20.40
CA ILE A 32 -27.26 31.77 21.75
C ILE A 32 -25.91 31.05 21.86
N GLN A 33 -25.38 30.95 23.08
CA GLN A 33 -24.15 30.22 23.35
C GLN A 33 -24.31 28.72 23.02
N GLY A 34 -23.31 28.14 22.37
CA GLY A 34 -23.25 26.74 21.93
C GLY A 34 -23.86 26.49 20.55
N GLU A 35 -24.46 27.51 19.93
CA GLU A 35 -25.04 27.41 18.60
C GLU A 35 -23.96 27.41 17.50
N THR A 36 -24.25 26.77 16.37
CA THR A 36 -23.39 26.74 15.20
C THR A 36 -23.81 27.80 14.18
N ILE A 37 -22.86 28.63 13.75
CA ILE A 37 -23.04 29.62 12.68
C ILE A 37 -22.44 29.05 11.39
N GLN A 38 -23.25 29.04 10.32
CA GLN A 38 -22.84 28.56 9.00
C GLN A 38 -22.07 29.66 8.24
N SER A 39 -21.17 29.26 7.33
CA SER A 39 -20.23 30.17 6.64
C SER A 39 -20.91 31.32 5.85
N ASN A 40 -22.16 31.11 5.41
CA ASN A 40 -22.93 32.09 4.62
C ASN A 40 -23.94 32.91 5.47
N GLU A 41 -23.89 32.82 6.80
CA GLU A 41 -24.76 33.60 7.69
C GLU A 41 -24.13 34.94 8.05
N ILE A 42 -24.94 36.00 8.04
CA ILE A 42 -24.52 37.34 8.44
C ILE A 42 -24.81 37.53 9.93
N MET A 43 -23.78 37.85 10.69
CA MET A 43 -23.86 38.14 12.12
C MET A 43 -23.98 39.64 12.37
N ILE A 44 -24.94 40.06 13.19
CA ILE A 44 -25.16 41.47 13.52
C ILE A 44 -25.19 41.63 15.04
N THR A 45 -24.31 42.47 15.58
CA THR A 45 -24.21 42.78 17.02
C THR A 45 -24.77 44.17 17.32
N ALA A 46 -25.58 44.31 18.38
CA ALA A 46 -26.03 45.62 18.87
C ALA A 46 -24.92 46.36 19.62
N ARG A 47 -25.16 47.63 19.97
CA ARG A 47 -24.28 48.37 20.87
C ARG A 47 -24.27 47.76 22.27
N ASN A 48 -23.09 47.59 22.86
CA ASN A 48 -22.76 46.82 24.07
C ASN A 48 -22.97 45.30 23.96
N ALA A 49 -23.01 44.75 22.74
CA ALA A 49 -23.06 43.31 22.51
C ALA A 49 -21.73 42.79 21.92
N SER A 50 -21.33 41.57 22.22
CA SER A 50 -20.16 40.92 21.64
C SER A 50 -20.39 39.42 21.55
N VAL A 51 -19.80 38.78 20.54
CA VAL A 51 -19.85 37.33 20.39
C VAL A 51 -18.47 36.76 20.11
N VAL A 52 -18.15 35.63 20.74
CA VAL A 52 -16.91 34.88 20.51
C VAL A 52 -17.27 33.61 19.74
N LEU A 53 -16.66 33.45 18.58
CA LEU A 53 -16.84 32.30 17.70
C LEU A 53 -15.55 31.48 17.68
N SER A 54 -15.63 30.16 17.73
CA SER A 54 -14.45 29.30 17.54
C SER A 54 -14.61 28.38 16.34
N ALA A 55 -13.50 28.22 15.61
CA ALA A 55 -13.30 27.18 14.60
C ALA A 55 -12.06 26.39 15.02
N SER A 56 -12.20 25.07 15.22
CA SER A 56 -11.09 24.18 15.60
C SER A 56 -10.29 24.64 16.84
N GLY A 57 -10.93 25.33 17.78
CA GLY A 57 -10.33 25.80 19.05
C GLY A 57 -9.61 27.15 19.02
N ILE A 58 -9.65 27.89 17.89
CA ILE A 58 -9.11 29.25 17.79
C ILE A 58 -10.24 30.28 17.92
N PRO A 59 -10.26 31.14 18.96
CA PRO A 59 -11.34 32.10 19.18
C PRO A 59 -11.21 33.34 18.29
N SER A 60 -12.33 33.77 17.71
CA SER A 60 -12.52 35.00 16.92
C SER A 60 -13.60 35.86 17.57
N ILE A 61 -13.30 37.13 17.84
CA ILE A 61 -14.21 38.04 18.55
C ILE A 61 -14.88 38.97 17.54
N VAL A 62 -16.21 39.08 17.62
CA VAL A 62 -17.00 40.07 16.89
C VAL A 62 -17.38 41.18 17.86
N ASP A 63 -16.90 42.39 17.55
CA ASP A 63 -17.10 43.59 18.36
C ASP A 63 -18.53 44.15 18.27
N GLU A 64 -18.89 45.02 19.21
CA GLU A 64 -20.20 45.65 19.29
C GLU A 64 -20.55 46.49 18.05
N ASN A 65 -21.85 46.64 17.80
CA ASN A 65 -22.41 47.53 16.78
C ASN A 65 -21.83 47.29 15.37
N SER A 66 -21.66 46.02 15.00
CA SER A 66 -21.04 45.61 13.75
C SER A 66 -21.87 44.58 12.98
N ILE A 67 -21.64 44.53 11.67
CA ILE A 67 -22.13 43.47 10.78
C ILE A 67 -20.91 42.67 10.36
N SER A 68 -20.98 41.35 10.47
CA SER A 68 -19.87 40.45 10.20
C SER A 68 -20.28 39.26 9.37
N LEU A 69 -19.40 38.83 8.47
CA LEU A 69 -19.58 37.65 7.64
C LEU A 69 -18.22 36.98 7.36
N GLU A 70 -18.27 35.70 6.98
CA GLU A 70 -17.12 35.00 6.43
C GLU A 70 -17.00 35.32 4.93
N LEU A 71 -15.80 35.67 4.47
CA LEU A 71 -15.53 35.98 3.06
C LEU A 71 -14.50 34.98 2.54
N GLU A 72 -14.80 34.31 1.43
CA GLU A 72 -13.97 33.21 0.88
C GLU A 72 -12.70 33.65 0.12
N ASN A 73 -12.40 34.95 -0.02
CA ASN A 73 -11.43 35.40 -1.03
C ASN A 73 -10.38 36.44 -0.62
N VAL A 74 -9.80 36.38 0.58
CA VAL A 74 -8.46 36.95 0.87
C VAL A 74 -7.79 36.20 2.03
N ASP A 75 -6.72 35.46 1.76
CA ASP A 75 -5.75 34.87 2.72
C ASP A 75 -6.35 34.24 4.00
N GLY A 76 -7.00 33.07 3.84
CA GLY A 76 -7.49 32.21 4.92
C GLY A 76 -8.89 32.61 5.42
N ASN A 77 -9.75 31.62 5.71
CA ASN A 77 -11.12 31.79 6.20
C ASN A 77 -11.19 32.67 7.46
N ALA A 78 -11.20 33.99 7.27
CA ALA A 78 -11.14 34.99 8.32
C ALA A 78 -12.49 35.72 8.41
N TRP A 79 -12.98 35.86 9.64
CA TRP A 79 -14.23 36.55 9.93
C TRP A 79 -14.02 38.06 9.77
N HIS A 80 -14.80 38.69 8.89
CA HIS A 80 -14.67 40.12 8.60
C HIS A 80 -15.80 40.89 9.27
N SER A 81 -15.45 41.90 10.07
CA SER A 81 -16.41 42.76 10.78
C SER A 81 -16.33 44.20 10.28
N ALA A 82 -17.49 44.76 9.93
CA ALA A 82 -17.65 46.16 9.55
C ALA A 82 -18.48 46.92 10.62
N GLN A 83 -17.91 48.00 11.14
CA GLN A 83 -18.56 48.87 12.13
C GLN A 83 -19.66 49.72 11.48
N VAL A 84 -20.83 49.80 12.13
CA VAL A 84 -21.96 50.58 11.62
C VAL A 84 -21.98 51.97 12.26
N ASN A 85 -22.12 53.01 11.44
CA ASN A 85 -22.02 54.42 11.86
C ASN A 85 -23.33 54.99 12.47
N GLY A 86 -24.11 54.14 13.14
CA GLY A 86 -25.40 54.41 13.79
C GLY A 86 -25.75 53.28 14.78
N ASP A 87 -26.79 53.45 15.61
CA ASP A 87 -27.11 52.47 16.66
C ASP A 87 -27.97 51.33 16.10
N ILE A 88 -27.45 50.10 16.16
CA ILE A 88 -28.20 48.89 15.83
C ILE A 88 -29.04 48.49 17.05
N GLY A 89 -30.36 48.41 16.87
CA GLY A 89 -31.31 47.92 17.86
C GLY A 89 -32.20 46.83 17.28
N PHE A 90 -32.47 45.79 18.06
CA PHE A 90 -33.30 44.65 17.63
C PHE A 90 -34.63 44.63 18.38
N ASP A 91 -35.70 44.37 17.64
CA ASP A 91 -37.01 44.06 18.22
C ASP A 91 -37.27 42.56 18.11
N PHE A 92 -36.88 41.83 19.15
CA PHE A 92 -37.04 40.37 19.21
C PHE A 92 -38.50 39.90 19.26
N THR A 93 -39.47 40.80 19.42
CA THR A 93 -40.89 40.42 19.33
C THR A 93 -41.35 40.15 17.90
N GLN A 94 -40.56 40.58 16.91
CA GLN A 94 -40.77 40.27 15.48
C GLN A 94 -39.95 39.05 15.01
N ILE A 95 -39.04 38.57 15.84
CA ILE A 95 -38.23 37.38 15.59
C ILE A 95 -38.83 36.24 16.43
N GLY A 96 -39.88 35.60 15.93
CA GLY A 96 -40.55 34.52 16.66
C GLY A 96 -41.73 33.87 15.92
N ASP A 97 -41.46 32.65 15.46
CA ASP A 97 -42.31 31.45 15.51
C ASP A 97 -43.64 31.41 14.74
N GLY A 98 -43.56 30.84 13.53
CA GLY A 98 -44.71 30.23 12.84
C GLY A 98 -44.90 28.74 13.14
N ALA A 99 -44.13 28.15 14.07
CA ALA A 99 -44.21 26.73 14.40
C ALA A 99 -44.88 26.51 15.77
N LEU A 100 -45.77 25.53 15.84
CA LEU A 100 -46.44 25.08 17.07
C LEU A 100 -45.40 24.55 18.08
N SER A 101 -45.50 24.93 19.35
CA SER A 101 -44.59 24.41 20.38
C SER A 101 -44.94 22.97 20.78
N GLU A 102 -44.00 22.22 21.35
CA GLU A 102 -44.24 20.84 21.82
C GLU A 102 -45.35 20.74 22.89
N ASP A 103 -45.52 21.78 23.70
CA ASP A 103 -46.61 21.88 24.67
C ASP A 103 -47.98 22.09 23.99
N ASP A 104 -48.03 22.79 22.84
CA ASP A 104 -49.25 22.97 22.05
C ASP A 104 -49.68 21.67 21.37
N ILE A 105 -48.72 20.89 20.86
CA ILE A 105 -48.97 19.57 20.27
C ILE A 105 -49.46 18.59 21.35
N ALA A 106 -48.89 18.63 22.55
CA ALA A 106 -49.34 17.83 23.69
C ALA A 106 -50.76 18.19 24.14
N ALA A 107 -51.12 19.48 24.12
CA ALA A 107 -52.48 19.95 24.44
C ALA A 107 -53.51 19.52 23.39
N ILE A 108 -53.17 19.58 22.10
CA ILE A 108 -54.05 19.14 20.99
C ILE A 108 -54.25 17.62 21.02
N GLN A 109 -53.20 16.84 21.28
CA GLN A 109 -53.31 15.38 21.39
C GLN A 109 -54.15 14.96 22.61
N GLY A 110 -54.04 15.68 23.73
CA GLY A 110 -54.90 15.49 24.90
C GLY A 110 -56.38 15.77 24.60
N ALA A 111 -56.67 16.87 23.89
CA ALA A 111 -58.04 17.25 23.51
C ALA A 111 -58.71 16.23 22.57
N ILE A 112 -57.94 15.65 21.63
CA ILE A 112 -58.42 14.62 20.70
C ILE A 112 -58.73 13.31 21.44
N LEU A 113 -57.90 12.93 22.41
CA LEU A 113 -58.09 11.73 23.24
C LEU A 113 -59.30 11.83 24.18
N GLU A 114 -59.67 13.04 24.61
CA GLU A 114 -60.85 13.29 25.45
C GLU A 114 -62.12 13.62 24.65
N GLY A 115 -62.02 13.70 23.31
CA GLY A 115 -63.15 13.98 22.41
C GLY A 115 -63.66 15.42 22.44
N ALA A 116 -62.82 16.38 22.85
CA ALA A 116 -63.12 17.81 22.85
C ALA A 116 -62.79 18.45 21.49
N ASP A 117 -63.52 19.50 21.10
CA ASP A 117 -63.29 20.25 19.85
C ASP A 117 -62.02 21.11 19.97
N PRO A 118 -60.97 20.84 19.16
CA PRO A 118 -59.70 21.56 19.24
C PRO A 118 -59.79 23.07 18.94
N THR A 119 -60.87 23.52 18.29
CA THR A 119 -61.09 24.94 17.95
C THR A 119 -61.51 25.80 19.15
N GLN A 120 -61.80 25.21 20.31
CA GLN A 120 -62.19 25.93 21.53
C GLN A 120 -61.10 25.99 22.61
N ILE A 121 -59.97 25.33 22.41
CA ILE A 121 -58.90 25.20 23.43
C ILE A 121 -57.72 26.14 23.14
N LEU A 122 -57.53 26.55 21.89
CA LEU A 122 -56.54 27.54 21.47
C LEU A 122 -57.21 28.90 21.27
N GLU A 123 -56.62 29.97 21.82
CA GLU A 123 -57.05 31.33 21.49
C GLU A 123 -56.81 31.61 20.00
N ALA A 124 -57.80 32.22 19.35
CA ALA A 124 -57.68 32.66 17.97
C ALA A 124 -56.49 33.61 17.82
N THR A 125 -55.56 33.27 16.92
CA THR A 125 -54.50 34.17 16.46
C THR A 125 -55.11 35.51 16.06
N ALA A 126 -54.64 36.55 16.73
CA ALA A 126 -55.14 37.90 16.65
C ALA A 126 -55.03 38.50 15.24
N ALA A 127 -56.13 38.48 14.50
CA ALA A 127 -56.41 39.54 13.54
C ALA A 127 -56.89 40.77 14.33
N GLY A 128 -55.95 41.66 14.64
CA GLY A 128 -56.17 43.09 14.89
C GLY A 128 -57.12 43.51 16.02
N ALA A 129 -56.55 43.90 17.17
CA ALA A 129 -57.09 44.95 18.07
C ALA A 129 -55.99 45.35 19.07
N GLY A 130 -55.74 46.62 19.44
CA GLY A 130 -56.49 47.87 19.31
C GLY A 130 -55.60 49.08 19.65
N GLY A 131 -56.09 50.31 19.86
CA GLY A 131 -57.44 50.75 20.21
C GLY A 131 -57.82 52.11 19.61
N ALA A 132 -58.92 52.76 19.98
CA ALA A 132 -59.61 52.75 21.26
C ALA A 132 -61.10 53.16 21.11
N GLY A 133 -61.94 52.73 22.06
CA GLY A 133 -63.19 53.44 22.38
C GLY A 133 -64.43 52.57 22.60
N SER A 134 -64.53 52.00 23.79
CA SER A 134 -65.73 51.33 24.34
C SER A 134 -66.86 52.33 24.67
N ALA A 135 -68.13 51.94 24.49
CA ALA A 135 -69.10 51.83 25.58
C ALA A 135 -70.52 51.49 25.09
N ASN A 136 -71.10 50.46 25.70
CA ASN A 136 -72.52 50.09 25.65
C ASN A 136 -73.45 51.19 26.22
N GLY A 137 -74.65 51.28 25.64
CA GLY A 137 -75.90 51.38 26.41
C GLY A 137 -76.60 52.75 26.49
N GLY A 138 -77.77 52.86 25.84
CA GLY A 138 -78.76 53.89 26.15
C GLY A 138 -79.88 54.03 25.11
N PHE A 139 -81.12 53.76 25.52
CA PHE A 139 -82.35 53.88 24.72
C PHE A 139 -82.83 55.34 24.53
N VAL A 140 -83.47 55.57 23.37
CA VAL A 140 -84.66 56.42 23.07
C VAL A 140 -84.54 57.93 23.26
N THR A 141 -84.86 58.71 22.21
CA THR A 141 -86.11 59.51 22.08
C THR A 141 -86.20 60.14 20.69
N ILE A 142 -87.33 59.95 20.02
CA ILE A 142 -87.75 60.75 18.86
C ILE A 142 -88.34 62.05 19.41
N GLU A 143 -87.75 63.20 19.06
CA GLU A 143 -88.43 64.49 19.17
C GLU A 143 -88.76 65.02 17.77
N TYR A 144 -90.05 65.00 17.47
CA TYR A 144 -90.68 65.76 16.40
C TYR A 144 -91.07 67.12 16.98
N ASN A 145 -90.46 68.20 16.51
CA ASN A 145 -90.95 69.56 16.73
C ASN A 145 -90.82 70.34 15.42
N GLY A 146 -91.90 70.35 14.64
CA GLY A 146 -91.99 71.16 13.43
C GLY A 146 -92.19 72.64 13.72
N THR A 147 -91.82 73.48 12.75
CA THR A 147 -92.62 74.65 12.37
C THR A 147 -92.23 75.07 10.95
N GLU A 148 -93.26 75.26 10.13
CA GLU A 148 -93.25 75.74 8.75
C GLU A 148 -92.45 77.03 8.57
N VAL A 149 -91.88 77.27 7.37
CA VAL A 149 -92.19 78.49 6.60
C VAL A 149 -92.20 78.17 5.09
N LEU A 150 -93.28 78.63 4.47
CA LEU A 150 -93.66 78.56 3.06
C LEU A 150 -92.78 79.41 2.12
N ALA A 151 -92.80 78.99 0.85
CA ALA A 151 -92.72 79.74 -0.41
C ALA A 151 -92.30 81.23 -0.39
N SER A 152 -91.41 81.63 -1.32
CA SER A 152 -91.80 82.31 -2.57
C SER A 152 -90.62 82.93 -3.34
N THR A 153 -90.59 82.62 -4.64
CA THR A 153 -90.25 83.43 -5.84
C THR A 153 -89.56 84.79 -5.69
N PHE A 154 -88.51 85.00 -6.51
CA PHE A 154 -88.34 86.24 -7.27
C PHE A 154 -87.92 85.90 -8.71
N PHE A 155 -88.88 86.08 -9.62
CA PHE A 155 -88.75 85.97 -11.06
C PHE A 155 -88.35 87.34 -11.65
N GLU A 156 -87.78 87.29 -12.87
CA GLU A 156 -87.81 88.29 -13.96
C GLU A 156 -86.78 89.44 -13.90
N THR A 157 -86.16 89.92 -14.99
CA THR A 157 -86.65 90.04 -16.38
C THR A 157 -85.52 90.36 -17.40
N SER A 158 -85.61 89.72 -18.59
CA SER A 158 -85.46 90.30 -19.95
C SER A 158 -84.05 90.66 -20.50
N ALA A 159 -83.71 90.53 -21.80
CA ALA A 159 -84.52 90.29 -23.01
C ALA A 159 -83.71 89.71 -24.20
N GLN A 160 -84.32 88.75 -24.91
CA GLN A 160 -84.43 88.52 -26.37
C GLN A 160 -83.26 88.76 -27.36
N ALA A 161 -82.98 87.74 -28.17
CA ALA A 161 -83.45 87.70 -29.56
C ALA A 161 -83.59 86.24 -30.04
N GLN A 162 -84.81 85.88 -30.45
CA GLN A 162 -85.13 84.69 -31.20
C GLN A 162 -85.21 85.15 -32.66
N ASP A 163 -84.38 84.59 -33.53
CA ASP A 163 -84.62 84.58 -34.97
C ASP A 163 -84.90 83.12 -35.35
N GLU A 164 -86.04 82.93 -36.00
CA GLU A 164 -86.45 81.68 -36.62
C GLU A 164 -85.56 81.41 -37.85
N ALA A 165 -85.02 80.20 -37.95
CA ALA A 165 -84.62 79.62 -39.23
C ALA A 165 -84.87 78.10 -39.19
N GLU A 166 -85.48 77.64 -40.27
CA GLU A 166 -85.93 76.28 -40.56
C GLU A 166 -84.81 75.23 -40.54
N GLU A 167 -85.25 73.98 -40.38
CA GLU A 167 -84.55 72.70 -40.35
C GLU A 167 -83.34 72.53 -41.28
N THR A 168 -82.35 71.74 -40.83
CA THR A 168 -81.88 70.52 -41.55
C THR A 168 -81.17 69.57 -40.58
N GLU A 169 -81.37 68.28 -40.86
CA GLU A 169 -80.90 67.05 -40.19
C GLU A 169 -79.38 66.95 -39.91
N ASP A 170 -79.05 66.04 -38.98
CA ASP A 170 -77.76 65.36 -38.81
C ASP A 170 -76.53 66.18 -38.38
N GLU A 171 -76.51 66.62 -37.12
CA GLU A 171 -75.23 66.75 -36.39
C GLU A 171 -74.80 65.39 -35.82
N LEU A 172 -74.19 64.60 -36.71
CA LEU A 172 -73.28 63.47 -36.51
C LEU A 172 -73.00 63.09 -35.04
N ARG A 173 -73.61 61.99 -34.57
CA ARG A 173 -72.95 61.19 -33.53
C ARG A 173 -71.66 60.65 -34.15
N THR A 174 -70.51 61.20 -33.77
CA THR A 174 -69.21 60.60 -34.13
C THR A 174 -69.16 59.20 -33.55
N LEU A 175 -69.10 58.18 -34.43
CA LEU A 175 -68.83 56.79 -34.05
C LEU A 175 -67.48 56.72 -33.32
N VAL A 176 -67.50 56.21 -32.09
CA VAL A 176 -66.30 55.88 -31.32
C VAL A 176 -65.95 54.42 -31.64
N PHE A 177 -64.84 54.20 -32.34
CA PHE A 177 -64.29 52.85 -32.56
C PHE A 177 -63.43 52.44 -31.37
N ALA A 178 -63.28 51.13 -31.17
CA ALA A 178 -62.34 50.59 -30.20
C ALA A 178 -60.94 51.15 -30.46
N ALA A 179 -60.30 51.64 -29.40
CA ALA A 179 -58.99 52.28 -29.51
C ALA A 179 -57.91 51.26 -29.88
N GLY A 180 -57.96 50.06 -29.28
CA GLY A 180 -56.87 49.10 -29.36
C GLY A 180 -55.60 49.64 -28.71
N GLY A 181 -54.46 49.03 -29.03
CA GLY A 181 -53.15 49.45 -28.51
C GLY A 181 -52.84 48.95 -27.10
N GLU A 182 -53.60 47.98 -26.60
CA GLU A 182 -53.24 47.22 -25.41
C GLU A 182 -51.95 46.41 -25.65
N SER A 183 -51.27 46.04 -24.56
CA SER A 183 -50.14 45.12 -24.59
C SER A 183 -50.46 43.88 -23.76
N ILE A 184 -50.11 42.71 -24.27
CA ILE A 184 -50.19 41.42 -23.58
C ILE A 184 -48.80 40.79 -23.61
N SER A 185 -48.30 40.40 -22.45
CA SER A 185 -46.95 39.83 -22.32
C SER A 185 -46.95 38.66 -21.35
N GLU A 186 -46.24 37.60 -21.71
CA GLU A 186 -46.01 36.44 -20.84
C GLU A 186 -44.55 36.01 -20.86
N ALA A 187 -44.16 35.30 -19.82
CA ALA A 187 -42.83 34.73 -19.67
C ALA A 187 -42.95 33.30 -19.14
N LEU A 188 -42.36 32.35 -19.84
CA LEU A 188 -42.29 30.94 -19.50
C LEU A 188 -40.80 30.53 -19.45
N VAL A 189 -40.47 29.53 -18.65
CA VAL A 189 -39.15 28.89 -18.66
C VAL A 189 -39.33 27.46 -19.17
N GLU A 190 -38.35 26.97 -19.93
CA GLU A 190 -38.40 25.61 -20.47
C GLU A 190 -38.47 24.53 -19.39
N GLY A 191 -38.89 23.33 -19.79
CA GLY A 191 -38.90 22.16 -18.93
C GLY A 191 -37.51 21.55 -18.79
N SER A 192 -37.39 20.52 -17.94
CA SER A 192 -36.20 19.69 -17.83
C SER A 192 -36.49 18.30 -18.40
N LEU A 193 -35.60 17.81 -19.26
CA LEU A 193 -35.63 16.45 -19.76
C LEU A 193 -35.31 15.44 -18.64
N SER A 194 -34.32 15.74 -17.79
CA SER A 194 -33.95 14.86 -16.67
C SER A 194 -35.07 14.75 -15.63
N ALA A 195 -35.77 15.86 -15.34
CA ALA A 195 -36.89 15.89 -14.40
C ALA A 195 -38.26 15.55 -15.05
N GLY A 196 -38.32 15.41 -16.38
CA GLY A 196 -39.53 15.06 -17.13
C GLY A 196 -40.65 16.08 -16.99
N THR A 197 -40.34 17.39 -16.97
CA THR A 197 -41.33 18.45 -16.72
C THR A 197 -42.02 18.98 -17.98
N TYR A 198 -41.60 18.59 -19.19
CA TYR A 198 -42.34 18.95 -20.41
C TYR A 198 -43.72 18.28 -20.51
N PRO A 199 -44.76 18.97 -21.03
CA PRO A 199 -44.76 20.36 -21.52
C PRO A 199 -44.88 21.41 -20.41
N GLN A 200 -44.36 22.61 -20.65
CA GLN A 200 -44.55 23.81 -19.83
C GLN A 200 -45.53 24.77 -20.51
N SER A 201 -46.36 25.48 -19.74
CA SER A 201 -47.32 26.44 -20.30
C SER A 201 -47.58 27.61 -19.35
N GLU A 202 -47.76 28.80 -19.94
CA GLU A 202 -48.14 30.04 -19.24
C GLU A 202 -49.29 30.72 -20.01
N THR A 203 -50.12 31.47 -19.29
CA THR A 203 -51.26 32.18 -19.87
C THR A 203 -51.31 33.62 -19.38
N ALA A 204 -51.31 34.58 -20.31
CA ALA A 204 -51.61 36.00 -20.04
C ALA A 204 -53.01 36.39 -20.51
N THR A 205 -53.59 37.41 -19.88
CA THR A 205 -54.91 37.93 -20.26
C THR A 205 -54.92 39.46 -20.31
N VAL A 206 -55.53 40.04 -21.34
CA VAL A 206 -55.80 41.48 -21.44
C VAL A 206 -57.24 41.74 -21.88
N THR A 207 -57.86 42.80 -21.36
CA THR A 207 -59.20 43.22 -21.79
C THR A 207 -59.09 44.33 -22.83
N VAL A 208 -59.68 44.09 -23.99
CA VAL A 208 -59.80 45.06 -25.10
C VAL A 208 -61.15 45.75 -24.98
N PHE A 209 -61.12 47.07 -24.77
CA PHE A 209 -62.34 47.83 -24.55
C PHE A 209 -63.02 48.23 -25.86
N ALA A 210 -64.31 47.95 -25.94
CA ALA A 210 -65.14 48.30 -27.07
C ALA A 210 -65.45 49.79 -27.14
N GLY A 211 -65.69 50.27 -28.37
CA GLY A 211 -66.25 51.59 -28.60
C GLY A 211 -67.78 51.59 -28.48
N ASP A 212 -68.45 52.16 -29.47
CA ASP A 212 -69.93 52.19 -29.50
C ASP A 212 -70.54 50.81 -29.79
N LEU A 213 -69.92 50.04 -30.69
CA LEU A 213 -70.32 48.68 -31.08
C LEU A 213 -69.59 47.63 -30.24
N PRO A 214 -70.24 46.50 -29.87
CA PRO A 214 -69.56 45.35 -29.26
C PRO A 214 -68.45 44.82 -30.18
N LEU A 215 -67.35 44.38 -29.59
CA LEU A 215 -66.26 43.67 -30.28
C LEU A 215 -66.72 42.30 -30.78
N ASP A 216 -66.14 41.82 -31.89
CA ASP A 216 -66.34 40.48 -32.42
C ASP A 216 -65.17 39.58 -31.99
N ALA A 217 -65.40 38.67 -31.04
CA ALA A 217 -64.35 37.82 -30.47
C ALA A 217 -63.64 37.00 -31.55
N ASP A 218 -64.39 36.41 -32.48
CA ASP A 218 -63.85 35.56 -33.56
C ASP A 218 -63.00 36.33 -34.59
N SER A 219 -62.96 37.67 -34.49
CA SER A 219 -62.18 38.52 -35.41
C SER A 219 -60.75 38.79 -34.95
N PHE A 220 -60.37 38.41 -33.71
CA PHE A 220 -59.05 38.65 -33.14
C PHE A 220 -58.04 37.61 -33.61
N VAL A 221 -57.13 38.01 -34.49
CA VAL A 221 -56.11 37.16 -35.12
C VAL A 221 -54.79 37.93 -35.29
N PRO A 222 -53.65 37.27 -35.52
CA PRO A 222 -52.41 37.97 -35.85
C PRO A 222 -52.57 38.88 -37.08
N GLU A 223 -52.04 40.10 -37.00
CA GLU A 223 -52.05 41.05 -38.12
C GLU A 223 -51.25 40.46 -39.31
N PRO A 224 -51.81 40.37 -40.53
CA PRO A 224 -51.21 39.62 -41.63
C PRO A 224 -49.77 40.00 -42.01
N ALA A 225 -49.40 41.28 -41.89
CA ALA A 225 -48.04 41.73 -42.16
C ALA A 225 -47.06 41.27 -41.07
N SER A 226 -47.48 41.37 -39.80
CA SER A 226 -46.72 40.94 -38.63
C SER A 226 -46.55 39.41 -38.58
N LEU A 227 -47.60 38.67 -38.94
CA LEU A 227 -47.57 37.21 -38.98
C LEU A 227 -46.59 36.67 -40.04
N ALA A 228 -46.55 37.30 -41.23
CA ALA A 228 -45.71 36.83 -42.33
C ALA A 228 -44.21 37.00 -42.02
N SER A 229 -43.83 38.09 -41.34
CA SER A 229 -42.45 38.29 -40.88
C SER A 229 -42.12 37.41 -39.67
N LEU A 230 -43.04 37.27 -38.71
CA LEU A 230 -42.87 36.40 -37.56
C LEU A 230 -42.59 34.94 -37.98
N LEU A 231 -43.42 34.37 -38.85
CA LEU A 231 -43.23 32.99 -39.31
C LEU A 231 -41.92 32.83 -40.08
N ALA A 232 -41.45 33.86 -40.79
CA ALA A 232 -40.18 33.78 -41.50
C ALA A 232 -38.98 33.73 -40.54
N GLU A 233 -39.02 34.51 -39.45
CA GLU A 233 -37.99 34.50 -38.40
C GLU A 233 -38.06 33.23 -37.56
N LEU A 234 -39.24 32.81 -37.09
CA LEU A 234 -39.40 31.56 -36.33
C LEU A 234 -38.89 30.32 -37.09
N ASN A 235 -39.17 30.21 -38.41
CA ASN A 235 -38.68 29.09 -39.23
C ASN A 235 -37.18 29.16 -39.57
N SER A 236 -36.55 30.31 -39.37
CA SER A 236 -35.12 30.53 -39.63
C SER A 236 -34.29 30.31 -38.37
N ASP A 237 -34.81 30.79 -37.24
CA ASP A 237 -34.00 31.11 -36.08
C ASP A 237 -34.22 30.14 -34.91
N ILE A 238 -35.27 29.31 -34.95
CA ILE A 238 -35.61 28.38 -33.87
C ILE A 238 -35.33 26.92 -34.28
N THR A 239 -34.50 26.25 -33.50
CA THR A 239 -34.21 24.81 -33.59
C THR A 239 -34.53 24.11 -32.27
N SER A 240 -34.58 22.78 -32.28
CA SER A 240 -34.90 21.94 -31.12
C SER A 240 -34.08 20.66 -31.19
N SER A 241 -33.20 20.44 -30.20
CA SER A 241 -32.17 19.40 -30.19
C SER A 241 -31.37 19.35 -31.50
N GLY A 242 -31.03 20.52 -32.06
CA GLY A 242 -30.32 20.68 -33.32
C GLY A 242 -31.13 20.42 -34.60
N GLU A 243 -32.43 20.12 -34.50
CA GLU A 243 -33.33 19.95 -35.64
C GLU A 243 -34.12 21.24 -35.95
N ALA A 244 -34.38 21.50 -37.23
CA ALA A 244 -35.18 22.66 -37.65
C ALA A 244 -36.67 22.50 -37.27
N VAL A 245 -37.26 23.54 -36.68
CA VAL A 245 -38.68 23.58 -36.32
C VAL A 245 -39.49 24.29 -37.41
N THR A 246 -40.58 23.67 -37.87
CA THR A 246 -41.46 24.24 -38.89
C THR A 246 -42.66 24.94 -38.24
N PHE A 247 -42.70 26.27 -38.32
CA PHE A 247 -43.78 27.11 -37.79
C PHE A 247 -44.84 27.43 -38.84
N THR A 248 -46.11 27.25 -38.45
CA THR A 248 -47.29 27.60 -39.25
C THR A 248 -48.36 28.25 -38.38
N TYR A 249 -49.27 29.03 -39.00
CA TYR A 249 -50.46 29.55 -38.31
C TYR A 249 -51.68 28.71 -38.69
N ASP A 250 -52.30 28.09 -37.69
CA ASP A 250 -53.56 27.37 -37.83
C ASP A 250 -54.73 28.33 -37.58
N SER A 251 -55.35 28.79 -38.66
CA SER A 251 -56.53 29.67 -38.59
C SER A 251 -57.80 29.01 -38.03
N ALA A 252 -57.88 27.68 -37.95
CA ALA A 252 -59.03 26.99 -37.37
C ALA A 252 -58.95 26.95 -35.84
N GLU A 253 -57.74 26.88 -35.30
CA GLU A 253 -57.47 26.87 -33.86
C GLU A 253 -57.00 28.24 -33.33
N ASN A 254 -56.77 29.21 -34.23
CA ASN A 254 -56.19 30.51 -33.91
C ASN A 254 -54.85 30.42 -33.16
N ALA A 255 -53.97 29.53 -33.62
CA ALA A 255 -52.71 29.23 -32.95
C ALA A 255 -51.52 29.28 -33.92
N ILE A 256 -50.37 29.72 -33.42
CA ILE A 256 -49.07 29.56 -34.10
C ILE A 256 -48.44 28.28 -33.56
N VAL A 257 -48.11 27.33 -34.45
CA VAL A 257 -47.66 25.98 -34.08
C VAL A 257 -46.33 25.67 -34.78
N GLY A 258 -45.32 25.36 -33.99
CA GLY A 258 -44.00 24.87 -34.39
C GLY A 258 -43.90 23.36 -34.22
N VAL A 259 -43.58 22.63 -35.29
CA VAL A 259 -43.44 21.16 -35.27
C VAL A 259 -42.10 20.71 -35.86
N ASN A 260 -41.49 19.70 -35.26
CA ASN A 260 -40.31 18.99 -35.78
C ASN A 260 -40.69 17.53 -36.16
N ALA A 261 -39.70 16.68 -36.41
CA ALA A 261 -39.96 15.26 -36.74
C ALA A 261 -40.53 14.45 -35.56
N GLN A 262 -40.33 14.93 -34.33
CA GLN A 262 -40.67 14.26 -33.08
C GLN A 262 -42.04 14.70 -32.55
N GLY A 263 -42.54 15.87 -32.94
CA GLY A 263 -43.85 16.36 -32.56
C GLY A 263 -43.94 17.89 -32.50
N GLU A 264 -44.84 18.38 -31.67
CA GLU A 264 -44.99 19.82 -31.39
C GLU A 264 -43.88 20.29 -30.44
N VAL A 265 -43.26 21.44 -30.76
CA VAL A 265 -42.19 22.05 -29.98
C VAL A 265 -42.71 23.27 -29.23
N LEU A 266 -43.36 24.21 -29.94
CA LEU A 266 -43.89 25.45 -29.40
C LEU A 266 -45.28 25.72 -29.99
N ARG A 267 -46.25 26.09 -29.14
CA ARG A 267 -47.60 26.50 -29.53
C ARG A 267 -47.99 27.79 -28.80
N ILE A 268 -48.50 28.76 -29.55
CA ILE A 268 -49.02 30.02 -29.02
C ILE A 268 -50.49 30.13 -29.43
N ASP A 269 -51.39 29.94 -28.48
CA ASP A 269 -52.83 30.07 -28.63
C ASP A 269 -53.30 31.50 -28.40
N ILE A 270 -54.22 31.95 -29.25
CA ILE A 270 -54.85 33.27 -29.16
C ILE A 270 -56.34 33.04 -28.94
N ASP A 271 -56.74 32.98 -27.67
CA ASP A 271 -58.11 32.74 -27.27
C ASP A 271 -58.83 34.05 -26.96
N THR A 272 -60.10 34.13 -27.32
CA THR A 272 -60.92 35.29 -26.99
C THR A 272 -62.26 34.92 -26.40
N THR A 273 -62.68 35.68 -25.40
CA THR A 273 -64.01 35.53 -24.79
C THR A 273 -64.70 36.89 -24.69
N LEU A 274 -65.99 36.93 -25.04
CA LEU A 274 -66.76 38.16 -24.97
C LEU A 274 -67.16 38.48 -23.53
N VAL A 275 -66.79 39.67 -23.05
CA VAL A 275 -67.13 40.19 -21.71
C VAL A 275 -68.03 41.42 -21.87
N GLY A 276 -69.33 41.18 -21.99
CA GLY A 276 -70.30 42.25 -22.24
C GLY A 276 -70.19 42.81 -23.65
N LYS A 277 -69.62 44.01 -23.81
CA LYS A 277 -69.27 44.58 -25.13
C LYS A 277 -67.79 44.41 -25.48
N ASP A 278 -66.95 44.17 -24.48
CA ASP A 278 -65.50 44.09 -24.56
C ASP A 278 -65.06 42.65 -24.87
N VAL A 279 -63.80 42.45 -25.26
CA VAL A 279 -63.20 41.13 -25.45
C VAL A 279 -62.09 40.93 -24.44
N SER A 280 -62.11 39.79 -23.74
CA SER A 280 -60.97 39.28 -22.99
C SER A 280 -60.13 38.45 -23.94
N LEU A 281 -58.93 38.92 -24.25
CA LEU A 281 -57.92 38.23 -25.04
C LEU A 281 -57.01 37.46 -24.10
N GLU A 282 -56.87 36.17 -24.34
CA GLU A 282 -56.01 35.25 -23.62
C GLU A 282 -54.92 34.75 -24.58
N LEU A 283 -53.67 34.88 -24.17
CA LEU A 283 -52.52 34.35 -24.88
C LEU A 283 -52.01 33.18 -24.05
N THR A 284 -51.91 31.99 -24.63
CA THR A 284 -51.35 30.83 -23.93
C THR A 284 -50.20 30.27 -24.74
N THR A 285 -49.00 30.28 -24.17
CA THR A 285 -47.84 29.61 -24.75
C THR A 285 -47.65 28.24 -24.12
N THR A 286 -47.36 27.23 -24.93
CA THR A 286 -46.99 25.87 -24.52
C THR A 286 -45.68 25.46 -25.19
N VAL A 287 -44.67 25.11 -24.40
CA VAL A 287 -43.40 24.53 -24.84
C VAL A 287 -43.43 23.03 -24.51
N SER A 288 -43.34 22.19 -25.54
CA SER A 288 -43.52 20.73 -25.43
C SER A 288 -42.23 19.92 -25.62
N GLN A 289 -41.19 20.56 -26.16
CA GLN A 289 -39.86 20.00 -26.38
C GLN A 289 -38.83 21.10 -26.12
N PRO A 290 -37.55 20.76 -25.85
CA PRO A 290 -36.48 21.74 -25.69
C PRO A 290 -36.33 22.61 -26.93
N ILE A 291 -36.00 23.89 -26.75
CA ILE A 291 -35.67 24.82 -27.82
C ILE A 291 -34.20 25.22 -27.68
N ASP A 292 -33.47 25.28 -28.78
CA ASP A 292 -32.05 25.61 -28.73
C ASP A 292 -31.87 27.14 -28.62
N HIS A 293 -31.28 27.62 -27.53
CA HIS A 293 -30.96 29.05 -27.29
C HIS A 293 -29.62 29.46 -27.92
N VAL A 294 -29.48 29.19 -29.22
CA VAL A 294 -28.26 29.47 -29.99
C VAL A 294 -27.88 30.97 -30.07
N ASP A 295 -26.67 31.28 -30.59
CA ASP A 295 -26.14 32.64 -30.71
C ASP A 295 -27.15 33.68 -31.21
N SER A 296 -27.18 34.84 -30.53
CA SER A 296 -28.14 35.93 -30.74
C SER A 296 -28.46 36.24 -32.22
N VAL A 297 -29.69 35.93 -32.61
CA VAL A 297 -30.33 36.52 -33.79
C VAL A 297 -30.81 37.92 -33.41
N GLY A 298 -30.35 38.95 -34.13
CA GLY A 298 -30.51 40.36 -33.77
C GLY A 298 -31.95 40.90 -33.73
N GLY A 299 -32.13 42.22 -33.64
CA GLY A 299 -33.44 42.85 -33.47
C GLY A 299 -34.44 42.58 -34.60
N GLY A 300 -35.46 41.77 -34.29
CA GLY A 300 -36.60 41.40 -35.12
C GLY A 300 -37.84 41.13 -34.26
N GLN A 301 -38.79 40.36 -34.79
CA GLN A 301 -39.93 39.81 -34.04
C GLN A 301 -39.55 38.57 -33.23
N VAL A 302 -38.52 37.83 -33.64
CA VAL A 302 -37.87 36.80 -32.85
C VAL A 302 -36.48 37.30 -32.50
N ALA A 303 -36.18 37.39 -31.20
CA ALA A 303 -34.89 37.81 -30.72
C ALA A 303 -34.39 36.80 -29.69
N ILE A 304 -33.17 36.30 -29.87
CA ILE A 304 -32.50 35.47 -28.87
C ILE A 304 -31.43 36.35 -28.24
N SER A 305 -31.51 36.56 -26.92
CA SER A 305 -30.57 37.39 -26.18
C SER A 305 -30.34 36.76 -24.82
N ASP A 306 -29.08 36.43 -24.56
CA ASP A 306 -28.72 35.57 -23.43
C ASP A 306 -29.61 34.30 -23.46
N ASP A 307 -30.00 33.82 -22.31
CA ASP A 307 -30.84 32.63 -22.09
C ASP A 307 -32.33 32.93 -22.30
N GLN A 308 -32.69 33.81 -23.25
CA GLN A 308 -34.09 34.18 -23.47
C GLN A 308 -34.42 34.39 -24.96
N ILE A 309 -35.46 33.69 -25.40
CA ILE A 309 -36.12 33.88 -26.70
C ILE A 309 -37.31 34.83 -26.50
N SER A 310 -37.35 35.94 -27.23
CA SER A 310 -38.47 36.87 -27.24
C SER A 310 -39.17 36.85 -28.59
N VAL A 311 -40.48 36.58 -28.57
CA VAL A 311 -41.34 36.53 -29.75
C VAL A 311 -42.38 37.65 -29.64
N SER A 312 -42.37 38.59 -30.59
CA SER A 312 -43.22 39.79 -30.59
C SER A 312 -44.06 39.90 -31.86
N PHE A 313 -45.38 40.07 -31.72
CA PHE A 313 -46.29 40.20 -32.86
C PHE A 313 -47.55 41.00 -32.54
N ASP A 314 -48.18 41.50 -33.59
CA ASP A 314 -49.39 42.33 -33.47
C ASP A 314 -50.64 41.48 -33.65
N ILE A 315 -51.65 41.69 -32.80
CA ILE A 315 -52.99 41.11 -32.93
C ILE A 315 -53.95 42.21 -33.37
N THR A 316 -54.74 41.92 -34.41
CA THR A 316 -55.78 42.81 -34.94
C THR A 316 -57.15 42.22 -34.66
N GLY A 317 -58.19 43.05 -34.67
CA GLY A 317 -59.56 42.62 -34.41
C GLY A 317 -60.57 43.67 -34.90
N ALA A 318 -61.84 43.32 -34.90
CA ALA A 318 -62.93 44.18 -35.37
C ALA A 318 -64.12 44.22 -34.41
N ASP A 319 -64.93 45.27 -34.55
CA ASP A 319 -66.26 45.30 -33.95
C ASP A 319 -67.25 44.44 -34.74
N SER A 320 -68.41 44.17 -34.13
CA SER A 320 -69.54 43.46 -34.76
C SER A 320 -70.09 44.12 -36.04
N GLY A 321 -69.65 45.34 -36.37
CA GLY A 321 -69.90 46.04 -37.63
C GLY A 321 -68.82 45.85 -38.69
N GLY A 322 -67.74 45.11 -38.37
CA GLY A 322 -66.59 44.87 -39.24
C GLY A 322 -65.57 46.01 -39.27
N ASN A 323 -65.63 46.98 -38.34
CA ASN A 323 -64.63 48.04 -38.25
C ASN A 323 -63.45 47.57 -37.38
N ALA A 324 -62.24 47.65 -37.90
CA ALA A 324 -61.04 47.28 -37.16
C ALA A 324 -60.81 48.18 -35.94
N ILE A 325 -60.16 47.63 -34.92
CA ILE A 325 -59.56 48.41 -33.83
C ILE A 325 -58.55 49.43 -34.39
N ARG A 326 -58.39 50.58 -33.74
CA ARG A 326 -57.58 51.69 -34.31
C ARG A 326 -56.07 51.46 -34.22
N ALA A 327 -55.62 50.73 -33.21
CA ALA A 327 -54.23 50.31 -33.01
C ALA A 327 -54.22 48.80 -32.74
N PRO A 328 -53.30 48.02 -33.34
CA PRO A 328 -53.11 46.61 -33.00
C PRO A 328 -52.74 46.44 -31.52
N ILE A 329 -52.96 45.23 -31.01
CA ILE A 329 -52.54 44.81 -29.67
C ILE A 329 -51.13 44.23 -29.79
N ASP A 330 -50.22 44.71 -28.96
CA ASP A 330 -48.83 44.28 -28.93
C ASP A 330 -48.72 43.01 -28.07
N ALA A 331 -48.40 41.87 -28.67
CA ALA A 331 -48.24 40.59 -28.00
C ALA A 331 -46.76 40.21 -27.91
N GLN A 332 -46.29 39.89 -26.70
CA GLN A 332 -44.91 39.48 -26.44
C GLN A 332 -44.86 38.19 -25.63
N VAL A 333 -44.21 37.16 -26.17
CA VAL A 333 -43.89 35.91 -25.48
C VAL A 333 -42.40 35.91 -25.18
N SER A 334 -42.02 35.60 -23.95
CA SER A 334 -40.63 35.39 -23.56
C SER A 334 -40.45 33.95 -23.08
N ILE A 335 -39.49 33.22 -23.64
CA ILE A 335 -39.16 31.85 -23.28
C ILE A 335 -37.74 31.88 -22.73
N GLY A 336 -37.59 31.72 -21.43
CA GLY A 336 -36.30 31.58 -20.76
C GLY A 336 -35.77 30.16 -20.89
N ASP A 337 -34.46 30.04 -20.99
CA ASP A 337 -33.74 28.78 -21.04
C ASP A 337 -33.97 27.92 -19.80
N GLY A 338 -33.84 26.62 -19.99
CA GLY A 338 -33.97 25.63 -18.94
C GLY A 338 -32.76 25.54 -18.01
N VAL A 339 -32.73 24.45 -17.26
CA VAL A 339 -31.59 24.01 -16.45
C VAL A 339 -30.48 23.45 -17.36
N ASN A 340 -29.29 24.03 -17.25
CA ASN A 340 -28.04 23.60 -17.90
C ASN A 340 -27.64 22.17 -17.44
N PRO A 341 -26.84 21.43 -18.22
CA PRO A 341 -26.29 20.15 -17.82
C PRO A 341 -25.49 20.29 -16.52
N THR A 342 -25.72 19.38 -15.58
CA THR A 342 -25.05 19.39 -14.28
C THR A 342 -24.09 18.21 -14.17
N PRO A 343 -22.78 18.45 -14.02
CA PRO A 343 -21.84 17.34 -13.86
C PRO A 343 -22.05 16.60 -12.54
N GLN A 344 -21.90 15.27 -12.59
CA GLN A 344 -21.94 14.42 -11.41
C GLN A 344 -20.52 14.19 -10.89
N ALA A 345 -20.35 14.27 -9.57
CA ALA A 345 -19.08 13.96 -8.92
C ALA A 345 -18.79 12.46 -9.09
N THR A 346 -17.88 12.15 -10.00
CA THR A 346 -17.53 10.77 -10.36
C THR A 346 -16.11 10.48 -9.91
N ASN A 347 -15.96 9.36 -9.19
CA ASN A 347 -14.68 8.84 -8.75
C ASN A 347 -14.64 7.34 -9.04
N VAL A 348 -13.94 6.98 -10.12
CA VAL A 348 -13.68 5.59 -10.49
C VAL A 348 -12.60 5.05 -9.58
N GLN A 349 -12.84 3.88 -8.99
CA GLN A 349 -11.88 3.20 -8.12
C GLN A 349 -11.63 1.83 -8.73
N ASN A 350 -10.39 1.55 -9.09
CA ASN A 350 -9.98 0.26 -9.63
C ASN A 350 -8.82 -0.28 -8.80
N VAL A 351 -8.81 -1.59 -8.58
CA VAL A 351 -7.57 -2.29 -8.24
C VAL A 351 -6.97 -2.71 -9.57
N GLU A 352 -5.69 -2.46 -9.75
CA GLU A 352 -4.99 -2.66 -11.02
C GLU A 352 -5.11 -4.08 -11.61
N SER A 353 -5.25 -5.10 -10.76
CA SER A 353 -5.50 -6.50 -11.15
C SER A 353 -6.94 -6.77 -11.61
N ASP A 354 -7.86 -5.83 -11.41
CA ASP A 354 -9.26 -5.92 -11.82
C ASP A 354 -9.44 -5.37 -13.25
N SER A 355 -9.92 -6.24 -14.13
CA SER A 355 -10.20 -5.94 -15.54
C SER A 355 -11.69 -5.81 -15.84
N THR A 356 -12.53 -5.71 -14.82
CA THR A 356 -13.97 -5.52 -15.00
C THR A 356 -14.28 -4.14 -15.56
N LEU A 357 -15.30 -4.07 -16.42
CA LEU A 357 -15.78 -2.81 -16.97
C LEU A 357 -16.51 -2.04 -15.86
N ILE A 358 -16.06 -0.82 -15.57
CA ILE A 358 -16.71 0.12 -14.66
C ILE A 358 -17.45 1.15 -15.51
N GLN A 359 -18.75 1.33 -15.26
CA GLN A 359 -19.58 2.27 -16.01
C GLN A 359 -20.55 3.00 -15.08
N GLY A 360 -20.91 4.23 -15.45
CA GLY A 360 -21.84 5.03 -14.65
C GLY A 360 -22.25 6.33 -15.34
N GLU A 361 -23.11 7.06 -14.66
CA GLU A 361 -23.56 8.38 -15.07
C GLU A 361 -22.54 9.45 -14.65
N PHE A 362 -22.17 10.31 -15.59
CA PHE A 362 -21.19 11.38 -15.44
C PHE A 362 -21.85 12.78 -15.49
N VAL A 363 -22.99 12.90 -16.16
CA VAL A 363 -23.70 14.16 -16.38
C VAL A 363 -25.19 13.95 -16.20
N GLU A 364 -25.82 14.80 -15.40
CA GLU A 364 -27.26 14.99 -15.45
C GLU A 364 -27.59 15.98 -16.57
N ILE A 365 -28.33 15.50 -17.57
CA ILE A 365 -28.48 16.15 -18.89
C ILE A 365 -29.21 17.52 -18.81
N GLY A 366 -30.02 17.78 -17.78
CA GLY A 366 -30.71 19.06 -17.63
C GLY A 366 -31.93 19.18 -18.54
N SER A 367 -31.97 20.22 -19.38
CA SER A 367 -33.16 20.63 -20.15
C SER A 367 -33.15 20.26 -21.62
N ASP A 368 -31.96 20.11 -22.20
CA ASP A 368 -31.77 19.58 -23.55
C ASP A 368 -30.80 18.40 -23.55
N ALA A 369 -30.85 17.57 -24.58
CA ALA A 369 -29.91 16.47 -24.79
C ALA A 369 -28.48 16.99 -24.98
N LEU A 370 -27.50 16.20 -24.57
CA LEU A 370 -26.09 16.57 -24.77
C LEU A 370 -25.73 16.49 -26.25
N ALA A 371 -25.15 17.56 -26.78
CA ALA A 371 -24.58 17.60 -28.12
C ALA A 371 -23.20 16.92 -28.14
N SER A 372 -22.39 17.10 -27.08
CA SER A 372 -21.09 16.46 -26.95
C SER A 372 -20.61 16.35 -25.50
N VAL A 373 -19.87 15.28 -25.22
CA VAL A 373 -19.05 15.13 -24.01
C VAL A 373 -17.66 14.69 -24.50
N THR A 374 -16.64 15.50 -24.21
CA THR A 374 -15.29 15.26 -24.73
C THR A 374 -14.24 15.50 -23.66
N PHE A 375 -13.14 14.75 -23.73
CA PHE A 375 -11.96 15.00 -22.91
C PHE A 375 -11.14 16.17 -23.48
N ASP A 376 -10.58 16.99 -22.59
CA ASP A 376 -9.56 17.95 -22.97
C ASP A 376 -8.26 17.20 -23.33
N SER A 377 -7.61 17.59 -24.43
CA SER A 377 -6.32 17.03 -24.84
C SER A 377 -5.21 17.10 -23.78
N SER A 378 -5.33 18.02 -22.81
CA SER A 378 -4.44 18.14 -21.65
C SER A 378 -4.53 16.96 -20.69
N ALA A 379 -5.63 16.18 -20.72
CA ALA A 379 -5.78 14.94 -19.96
C ALA A 379 -4.66 13.94 -20.24
N LEU A 380 -4.12 13.92 -21.48
CA LEU A 380 -3.07 12.99 -21.88
C LEU A 380 -1.78 13.14 -21.07
N GLN A 381 -1.48 14.35 -20.57
CA GLN A 381 -0.27 14.60 -19.78
C GLN A 381 -0.28 13.86 -18.44
N GLN A 382 -1.44 13.42 -17.95
CA GLN A 382 -1.53 12.69 -16.69
C GLN A 382 -1.04 11.25 -16.79
N PHE A 383 -0.88 10.73 -18.00
CA PHE A 383 -0.33 9.40 -18.25
C PHE A 383 1.18 9.43 -18.52
N ASP A 384 1.80 10.62 -18.57
CA ASP A 384 3.23 10.76 -18.89
C ASP A 384 4.10 10.08 -17.83
N GLY A 385 4.94 9.14 -18.27
CA GLY A 385 5.87 8.43 -17.41
C GLY A 385 5.31 7.20 -16.71
N LEU A 386 4.01 6.90 -16.89
CA LEU A 386 3.45 5.63 -16.48
C LEU A 386 4.09 4.50 -17.30
N LEU A 387 4.42 3.42 -16.61
CA LEU A 387 4.91 2.20 -17.22
C LEU A 387 3.78 1.16 -17.20
N SER A 388 3.96 0.05 -17.92
CA SER A 388 3.17 -1.18 -17.77
C SER A 388 4.04 -2.39 -18.09
N ASP A 389 4.19 -3.35 -17.18
CA ASP A 389 5.09 -4.50 -17.31
C ASP A 389 6.52 -4.07 -17.74
N ASN A 390 7.08 -3.06 -17.08
CA ASN A 390 8.37 -2.39 -17.36
C ASN A 390 8.48 -1.76 -18.76
N GLN A 391 7.36 -1.55 -19.45
CA GLN A 391 7.32 -0.91 -20.77
C GLN A 391 6.76 0.50 -20.66
N SER A 392 7.33 1.44 -21.42
CA SER A 392 6.75 2.78 -21.55
C SER A 392 5.34 2.71 -22.14
N THR A 393 4.46 3.59 -21.66
CA THR A 393 3.10 3.70 -22.17
C THR A 393 2.91 5.02 -22.95
N THR A 394 1.97 5.00 -23.90
CA THR A 394 1.54 6.18 -24.66
C THR A 394 0.02 6.31 -24.58
N ALA A 395 -0.46 7.46 -24.14
CA ALA A 395 -1.88 7.81 -24.16
C ALA A 395 -2.27 8.50 -25.48
N THR A 396 -3.43 8.13 -26.02
CA THR A 396 -4.01 8.73 -27.22
C THR A 396 -5.46 9.12 -27.00
N LEU A 397 -5.89 10.22 -27.63
CA LEU A 397 -7.28 10.67 -27.64
C LEU A 397 -7.88 10.38 -29.02
N SER A 398 -9.11 9.86 -29.06
CA SER A 398 -9.85 9.62 -30.31
C SER A 398 -10.12 10.91 -31.10
N ASP A 399 -10.35 10.80 -32.41
CA ASP A 399 -10.60 11.95 -33.29
C ASP A 399 -11.85 12.76 -32.88
N ASP A 400 -12.83 12.11 -32.24
CA ASP A 400 -14.05 12.72 -31.72
C ASP A 400 -13.90 13.23 -30.27
N GLY A 401 -12.73 13.05 -29.64
CA GLY A 401 -12.44 13.50 -28.28
C GLY A 401 -13.11 12.70 -27.16
N THR A 402 -13.77 11.58 -27.47
CA THR A 402 -14.60 10.84 -26.50
C THR A 402 -13.88 9.72 -25.77
N THR A 403 -12.75 9.23 -26.29
CA THR A 403 -12.06 8.04 -25.78
C THR A 403 -10.58 8.28 -25.62
N ILE A 404 -10.06 8.04 -24.41
CA ILE A 404 -8.63 7.94 -24.12
C ILE A 404 -8.25 6.46 -24.11
N THR A 405 -7.19 6.12 -24.85
CA THR A 405 -6.59 4.78 -24.86
C THR A 405 -5.13 4.88 -24.47
N LEU A 406 -4.74 4.13 -23.42
CA LEU A 406 -3.35 3.96 -23.02
C LEU A 406 -2.83 2.65 -23.60
N THR A 407 -1.68 2.69 -24.27
CA THR A 407 -1.06 1.51 -24.89
C THR A 407 0.39 1.33 -24.45
N ALA A 408 0.83 0.09 -24.26
CA ALA A 408 2.24 -0.23 -24.02
C ALA A 408 3.05 -0.15 -25.33
N ASP A 409 4.12 0.64 -25.36
CA ASP A 409 4.88 0.95 -26.59
C ASP A 409 5.56 -0.27 -27.22
N GLY A 410 5.95 -1.25 -26.39
CA GLY A 410 6.67 -2.44 -26.83
C GLY A 410 5.77 -3.48 -27.51
N SER A 411 4.67 -3.87 -26.85
CA SER A 411 3.73 -4.88 -27.37
C SER A 411 2.61 -4.30 -28.24
N GLY A 412 2.26 -3.02 -28.03
CA GLY A 412 1.07 -2.40 -28.61
C GLY A 412 -0.23 -2.84 -27.95
N ASP A 413 -0.15 -3.54 -26.81
CA ASP A 413 -1.32 -3.95 -26.04
C ASP A 413 -1.98 -2.72 -25.38
N THR A 414 -3.30 -2.74 -25.32
CA THR A 414 -4.07 -1.75 -24.58
C THR A 414 -3.90 -2.00 -23.08
N VAL A 415 -3.50 -0.97 -22.34
CA VAL A 415 -3.34 -1.00 -20.88
C VAL A 415 -4.63 -0.61 -20.20
N LEU A 416 -5.24 0.49 -20.61
CA LEU A 416 -6.57 0.89 -20.17
C LEU A 416 -7.29 1.72 -21.24
N THR A 417 -8.61 1.81 -21.10
CA THR A 417 -9.49 2.67 -21.90
C THR A 417 -10.44 3.43 -21.00
N VAL A 418 -10.65 4.71 -21.31
CA VAL A 418 -11.65 5.56 -20.66
C VAL A 418 -12.45 6.25 -21.74
N SER A 419 -13.78 6.18 -21.69
CA SER A 419 -14.66 6.86 -22.65
C SER A 419 -15.84 7.55 -21.99
N VAL A 420 -16.36 8.57 -22.67
CA VAL A 420 -17.57 9.31 -22.34
C VAL A 420 -18.49 9.37 -23.56
N ASP A 421 -19.80 9.48 -23.36
CA ASP A 421 -20.77 9.55 -24.46
C ASP A 421 -21.78 10.71 -24.31
N ALA A 422 -22.53 10.96 -25.39
CA ALA A 422 -23.60 11.97 -25.43
C ALA A 422 -24.86 11.56 -24.65
N GLN A 423 -24.86 10.39 -24.00
CA GLN A 423 -25.89 9.98 -23.04
C GLN A 423 -25.46 10.33 -21.61
N GLY A 424 -24.34 11.05 -21.45
CA GLY A 424 -23.79 11.43 -20.15
C GLY A 424 -23.22 10.25 -19.37
N GLN A 425 -22.88 9.15 -20.04
CA GLN A 425 -22.28 7.97 -19.40
C GLN A 425 -20.76 7.97 -19.58
N TYR A 426 -20.07 7.33 -18.64
CA TYR A 426 -18.65 6.99 -18.75
C TYR A 426 -18.45 5.48 -18.70
N GLU A 427 -17.36 5.03 -19.34
CA GLU A 427 -16.84 3.67 -19.25
C GLU A 427 -15.34 3.71 -18.95
N TYR A 428 -14.88 2.86 -18.03
CA TYR A 428 -13.49 2.64 -17.67
C TYR A 428 -13.20 1.15 -17.66
N GLN A 429 -12.09 0.75 -18.29
CA GLN A 429 -11.61 -0.62 -18.20
C GLN A 429 -10.09 -0.66 -18.26
N GLN A 430 -9.49 -1.41 -17.34
CA GLN A 430 -8.07 -1.74 -17.33
C GLN A 430 -7.86 -3.18 -17.81
N PHE A 431 -6.74 -3.43 -18.48
CA PHE A 431 -6.40 -4.71 -19.08
C PHE A 431 -5.00 -5.20 -18.69
N LYS A 432 -4.10 -4.27 -18.37
CA LYS A 432 -2.73 -4.55 -17.96
C LYS A 432 -2.37 -3.76 -16.71
N PRO A 433 -1.40 -4.25 -15.93
CA PRO A 433 -0.86 -3.52 -14.80
C PRO A 433 -0.18 -2.19 -15.21
N LEU A 434 -0.05 -1.26 -14.28
CA LEU A 434 0.60 0.05 -14.31
C LEU A 434 1.49 0.17 -13.06
N GLU A 435 2.78 0.46 -13.21
CA GLU A 435 3.69 0.45 -12.06
C GLU A 435 3.49 1.62 -11.07
N HIS A 436 3.31 1.28 -9.79
CA HIS A 436 3.10 2.17 -8.66
C HIS A 436 4.39 2.67 -7.99
N ASN A 437 5.26 3.31 -8.77
CA ASN A 437 6.58 3.79 -8.32
C ASN A 437 6.51 4.77 -7.11
N GLY A 438 6.61 4.25 -5.89
CA GLY A 438 6.70 5.00 -4.63
C GLY A 438 5.37 5.42 -4.00
N SER A 439 4.24 4.95 -4.51
CA SER A 439 2.90 5.16 -3.95
C SER A 439 1.95 4.08 -4.48
N ASP A 440 1.29 3.35 -3.58
CA ASP A 440 0.31 2.27 -3.87
C ASP A 440 -0.98 2.78 -4.54
N THR A 441 -0.98 4.02 -5.06
CA THR A 441 -2.11 4.62 -5.74
C THR A 441 -1.67 5.59 -6.85
N ILE A 442 -2.26 5.42 -8.03
CA ILE A 442 -2.21 6.36 -9.16
C ILE A 442 -3.54 7.12 -9.20
N SER A 443 -3.48 8.45 -9.18
CA SER A 443 -4.67 9.31 -9.27
C SER A 443 -4.65 10.12 -10.56
N LEU A 444 -5.69 9.96 -11.36
CA LEU A 444 -5.95 10.68 -12.60
C LEU A 444 -7.20 11.55 -12.41
N SER A 445 -7.17 12.77 -12.92
CA SER A 445 -8.24 13.77 -12.90
C SER A 445 -8.46 14.26 -14.33
N LEU A 446 -9.21 13.52 -15.13
CA LEU A 446 -9.30 13.73 -16.58
C LEU A 446 -10.30 14.87 -16.90
N PRO A 447 -9.85 16.04 -17.37
CA PRO A 447 -10.75 17.15 -17.63
C PRO A 447 -11.65 16.89 -18.82
N THR A 448 -12.93 17.23 -18.69
CA THR A 448 -13.97 17.04 -19.69
C THR A 448 -14.75 18.33 -19.92
N THR A 449 -15.22 18.51 -21.16
CA THR A 449 -16.14 19.56 -21.56
C THR A 449 -17.44 18.92 -22.02
N ILE A 450 -18.55 19.40 -21.47
CA ILE A 450 -19.92 18.94 -21.71
C ILE A 450 -20.67 20.09 -22.34
N VAL A 451 -21.31 19.82 -23.48
CA VAL A 451 -22.10 20.80 -24.23
C VAL A 451 -23.41 20.16 -24.67
N ASP A 452 -24.53 20.80 -24.45
CA ASP A 452 -25.85 20.43 -24.97
C ASP A 452 -26.19 21.17 -26.28
N TYR A 453 -27.45 21.11 -26.73
CA TYR A 453 -27.86 21.65 -28.03
C TYR A 453 -28.15 23.16 -28.04
N ASP A 454 -28.47 23.76 -26.90
CA ASP A 454 -28.56 25.23 -26.74
C ASP A 454 -27.17 25.89 -26.56
N GLN A 455 -26.12 25.07 -26.39
CA GLN A 455 -24.70 25.42 -26.25
C GLN A 455 -24.27 25.80 -24.83
N ASP A 456 -25.07 25.48 -23.83
CA ASP A 456 -24.62 25.50 -22.45
C ASP A 456 -23.38 24.63 -22.28
N THR A 457 -22.35 25.22 -21.69
CA THR A 457 -21.05 24.56 -21.54
C THR A 457 -20.67 24.46 -20.08
N VAL A 458 -20.47 23.23 -19.62
CA VAL A 458 -19.95 22.92 -18.28
C VAL A 458 -18.69 22.06 -18.38
N THR A 459 -17.81 22.20 -17.39
CA THR A 459 -16.58 21.42 -17.29
C THR A 459 -16.60 20.57 -16.04
N ASN A 460 -16.02 19.37 -16.12
CA ASN A 460 -15.89 18.47 -14.98
C ASN A 460 -14.62 17.62 -15.12
N ASP A 461 -14.16 17.07 -14.00
CA ASP A 461 -13.05 16.13 -14.01
C ASP A 461 -13.58 14.71 -13.74
N LEU A 462 -13.28 13.78 -14.64
CA LEU A 462 -13.47 12.36 -14.37
C LEU A 462 -12.28 11.86 -13.57
N ASN A 463 -12.48 11.68 -12.25
CA ASN A 463 -11.44 11.21 -11.35
C ASN A 463 -11.36 9.68 -11.39
N ILE A 464 -10.14 9.16 -11.47
CA ILE A 464 -9.83 7.74 -11.45
C ILE A 464 -8.71 7.51 -10.45
N GLU A 465 -8.92 6.58 -9.54
CA GLU A 465 -7.93 6.11 -8.58
C GLU A 465 -7.67 4.63 -8.87
N ILE A 466 -6.41 4.30 -9.15
CA ILE A 466 -5.96 2.95 -9.40
C ILE A 466 -5.05 2.57 -8.23
N THR A 467 -5.51 1.67 -7.36
CA THR A 467 -4.68 1.15 -6.29
C THR A 467 -3.86 -0.01 -6.81
N ASP A 468 -2.65 -0.12 -6.27
CA ASP A 468 -1.78 -1.28 -6.45
C ASP A 468 -2.52 -2.57 -6.05
N GLY A 469 -2.15 -3.68 -6.68
CA GLY A 469 -2.78 -4.97 -6.47
C GLY A 469 -1.96 -5.92 -5.60
N ASP A 470 -1.82 -7.16 -6.06
CA ASP A 470 -1.21 -8.23 -5.27
C ASP A 470 0.30 -8.30 -5.52
N ASN A 471 1.11 -8.42 -4.46
CA ASN A 471 2.55 -8.65 -4.52
C ASN A 471 2.88 -10.07 -5.06
N PRO A 472 4.11 -10.31 -5.55
CA PRO A 472 4.55 -11.64 -5.95
C PRO A 472 4.62 -12.60 -4.75
N VAL A 473 4.54 -13.90 -5.00
CA VAL A 473 4.60 -14.93 -3.96
C VAL A 473 5.64 -15.99 -4.28
N ILE A 474 6.65 -16.16 -3.41
CA ILE A 474 7.60 -17.28 -3.54
C ILE A 474 6.89 -18.58 -3.13
N THR A 475 6.91 -19.56 -4.03
CA THR A 475 6.23 -20.85 -3.86
C THR A 475 7.18 -22.00 -3.58
N ASN A 476 8.42 -21.93 -4.07
CA ASN A 476 9.45 -22.94 -3.85
C ASN A 476 10.85 -22.33 -3.98
N VAL A 477 11.78 -22.80 -3.16
CA VAL A 477 13.21 -22.51 -3.27
C VAL A 477 13.96 -23.82 -3.18
N ASP A 478 14.70 -24.17 -4.25
CA ASP A 478 15.54 -25.36 -4.23
C ASP A 478 16.76 -25.11 -3.33
N GLY A 479 17.14 -26.09 -2.53
CA GLY A 479 18.38 -26.07 -1.75
C GLY A 479 19.53 -26.76 -2.46
N LEU A 480 20.76 -26.50 -2.00
CA LEU A 480 21.98 -27.17 -2.47
C LEU A 480 22.69 -27.91 -1.34
N SER A 481 23.49 -28.91 -1.71
CA SER A 481 24.43 -29.56 -0.80
C SER A 481 25.83 -29.53 -1.40
N LEU A 482 26.77 -28.99 -0.63
CA LEU A 482 28.18 -28.82 -0.95
C LEU A 482 29.04 -29.54 0.09
N ASP A 483 30.35 -29.55 -0.15
CA ASP A 483 31.33 -30.37 0.58
C ASP A 483 32.67 -29.63 0.64
N GLU A 484 33.09 -29.25 1.85
CA GLU A 484 34.29 -28.45 2.10
C GLU A 484 35.58 -29.19 1.74
N SER A 485 35.56 -30.53 1.67
CA SER A 485 36.72 -31.30 1.24
C SER A 485 37.23 -30.90 -0.16
N GLY A 486 36.40 -30.23 -0.97
CA GLY A 486 36.75 -29.70 -2.28
C GLY A 486 37.27 -28.26 -2.30
N VAL A 487 37.21 -27.49 -1.20
CA VAL A 487 37.73 -26.12 -1.18
C VAL A 487 39.27 -26.11 -1.21
N ALA A 488 39.88 -24.95 -1.41
CA ALA A 488 41.33 -24.86 -1.47
C ALA A 488 41.96 -25.27 -0.12
N GLY A 489 42.81 -26.29 -0.12
CA GLY A 489 43.40 -26.86 1.10
C GLY A 489 42.64 -28.06 1.67
N GLY A 490 41.41 -28.31 1.20
CA GLY A 490 40.57 -29.41 1.66
C GLY A 490 41.16 -30.80 1.46
N SER A 491 40.65 -31.77 2.21
CA SER A 491 41.16 -33.14 2.23
C SER A 491 40.95 -33.92 0.93
N GLN A 492 40.03 -33.46 0.09
CA GLN A 492 39.52 -34.14 -1.11
C GLN A 492 38.89 -35.52 -0.84
N VAL A 493 38.57 -35.81 0.42
CA VAL A 493 37.89 -37.04 0.81
C VAL A 493 36.40 -36.84 0.74
N GLY A 494 35.75 -37.37 -0.30
CA GLY A 494 34.31 -37.25 -0.46
C GLY A 494 33.90 -36.97 -1.90
N THR A 495 32.88 -36.13 -2.06
CA THR A 495 32.41 -35.68 -3.37
C THR A 495 33.08 -34.39 -3.83
N ALA A 496 33.62 -33.59 -2.89
CA ALA A 496 34.38 -32.37 -3.15
C ALA A 496 33.64 -31.38 -4.06
N VAL A 497 32.31 -31.28 -3.91
CA VAL A 497 31.45 -30.39 -4.69
C VAL A 497 31.37 -29.05 -3.97
N VAL A 498 32.03 -28.04 -4.53
CA VAL A 498 32.04 -26.67 -3.98
C VAL A 498 31.16 -25.70 -4.75
N SER A 499 30.50 -26.14 -5.81
CA SER A 499 29.58 -25.28 -6.57
C SER A 499 28.37 -26.05 -7.09
N GLY A 500 27.29 -25.32 -7.32
CA GLY A 500 26.03 -25.86 -7.83
C GLY A 500 25.08 -24.76 -8.26
N SER A 501 23.94 -25.17 -8.79
CA SER A 501 22.86 -24.27 -9.22
C SER A 501 21.51 -24.77 -8.75
N GLY A 502 20.63 -23.87 -8.34
CA GLY A 502 19.25 -24.17 -7.97
C GLY A 502 18.28 -23.19 -8.60
N SER A 503 16.99 -23.34 -8.29
CA SER A 503 15.94 -22.45 -8.77
C SER A 503 15.05 -21.93 -7.64
N ILE A 504 14.52 -20.73 -7.87
CA ILE A 504 13.51 -20.06 -7.07
C ILE A 504 12.27 -19.95 -7.96
N THR A 505 11.14 -20.43 -7.48
CA THR A 505 9.87 -20.35 -8.21
C THR A 505 8.92 -19.44 -7.45
N ALA A 506 8.46 -18.40 -8.11
CA ALA A 506 7.44 -17.49 -7.60
C ALA A 506 6.26 -17.37 -8.57
N THR A 507 5.10 -17.02 -8.03
CA THR A 507 3.91 -16.64 -8.80
C THR A 507 3.89 -15.12 -8.86
N ALA A 508 3.80 -14.57 -10.07
CA ALA A 508 3.54 -13.16 -10.28
C ALA A 508 2.21 -12.77 -9.62
N GLY A 509 2.16 -11.60 -9.00
CA GLY A 509 0.96 -11.01 -8.45
C GLY A 509 0.17 -10.28 -9.53
N SER A 510 -0.09 -8.98 -9.34
CA SER A 510 -0.59 -8.09 -10.40
C SER A 510 0.42 -7.95 -11.54
N ASP A 511 1.68 -7.76 -11.17
CA ASP A 511 2.78 -7.40 -12.04
C ASP A 511 3.68 -8.57 -12.38
N ILE A 512 4.40 -8.45 -13.49
CA ILE A 512 5.47 -9.39 -13.79
C ILE A 512 6.61 -9.24 -12.78
N ILE A 513 7.21 -10.38 -12.43
CA ILE A 513 8.45 -10.41 -11.65
C ILE A 513 9.55 -9.78 -12.50
N ASP A 514 10.17 -8.71 -11.99
CA ASP A 514 11.32 -8.05 -12.61
C ASP A 514 12.61 -8.80 -12.28
N HIS A 515 12.83 -9.14 -11.01
CA HIS A 515 14.04 -9.84 -10.58
C HIS A 515 13.89 -10.56 -9.25
N PHE A 516 14.92 -11.33 -8.90
CA PHE A 516 15.10 -11.85 -7.55
C PHE A 516 16.31 -11.19 -6.90
N GLU A 517 16.21 -10.89 -5.60
CA GLU A 517 17.29 -10.28 -4.84
C GLU A 517 17.44 -10.92 -3.47
N LEU A 518 18.67 -10.88 -2.95
CA LEU A 518 18.96 -11.21 -1.56
C LEU A 518 18.94 -9.95 -0.72
N GLU A 519 18.59 -10.09 0.56
CA GLU A 519 18.58 -9.00 1.54
C GLU A 519 19.76 -9.12 2.53
N PRO A 520 20.87 -8.38 2.30
CA PRO A 520 22.06 -8.45 3.16
C PRO A 520 21.80 -8.13 4.63
N SER A 521 20.83 -7.27 4.93
CA SER A 521 20.55 -6.85 6.31
C SER A 521 19.82 -7.92 7.14
N GLU A 522 19.18 -8.89 6.47
CA GLU A 522 18.51 -10.04 7.10
C GLU A 522 19.43 -11.26 7.23
N PHE A 523 20.57 -11.26 6.55
CA PHE A 523 21.52 -12.38 6.54
C PHE A 523 22.35 -12.45 7.83
N ASN A 524 22.47 -13.67 8.40
CA ASN A 524 23.36 -14.00 9.53
C ASN A 524 23.31 -12.99 10.70
N THR A 525 22.11 -12.52 11.05
CA THR A 525 21.90 -11.47 12.06
C THR A 525 22.24 -11.90 13.48
N ASP A 526 22.26 -13.20 13.76
CA ASP A 526 22.69 -13.77 15.04
C ASP A 526 24.21 -14.00 15.14
N GLY A 527 24.92 -13.90 14.02
CA GLY A 527 26.37 -14.12 13.92
C GLY A 527 26.80 -15.56 14.15
N SER A 528 25.90 -16.52 13.97
CA SER A 528 26.20 -17.95 14.12
C SER A 528 27.05 -18.51 12.98
N LEU A 529 26.90 -17.98 11.76
CA LEU A 529 27.71 -18.39 10.61
C LEU A 529 29.06 -17.67 10.64
N THR A 530 30.13 -18.42 10.92
CA THR A 530 31.50 -17.91 10.96
C THR A 530 32.42 -18.68 10.01
N SER A 531 33.50 -18.03 9.61
CA SER A 531 34.62 -18.63 8.87
C SER A 531 35.91 -18.06 9.45
N GLN A 532 36.88 -18.93 9.77
CA GLN A 532 38.15 -18.55 10.41
C GLN A 532 37.92 -17.75 11.71
N GLY A 533 36.85 -18.06 12.43
CA GLY A 533 36.42 -17.40 13.66
C GLY A 533 35.88 -15.98 13.47
N GLN A 534 35.63 -15.53 12.24
CA GLN A 534 35.02 -14.23 11.94
C GLN A 534 33.61 -14.41 11.38
N GLN A 535 32.69 -13.52 11.75
CA GLN A 535 31.31 -13.55 11.26
C GLN A 535 31.28 -13.30 9.75
N VAL A 536 30.56 -14.15 9.02
CA VAL A 536 30.34 -13.97 7.58
C VAL A 536 29.26 -12.92 7.35
N THR A 537 29.53 -11.91 6.54
CA THR A 537 28.55 -10.89 6.11
C THR A 537 28.27 -11.00 4.63
N LEU A 538 27.03 -10.69 4.21
CA LEU A 538 26.64 -10.71 2.80
C LEU A 538 26.75 -9.29 2.21
N GLU A 539 27.22 -9.18 0.97
CA GLU A 539 27.30 -7.91 0.25
C GLU A 539 26.95 -8.09 -1.23
N LEU A 540 26.17 -7.17 -1.81
CA LEU A 540 25.98 -7.08 -3.25
C LEU A 540 27.24 -6.47 -3.89
N THR A 541 27.92 -7.23 -4.76
CA THR A 541 29.18 -6.81 -5.38
C THR A 541 29.03 -6.42 -6.84
N ALA A 542 28.05 -6.97 -7.56
CA ALA A 542 27.76 -6.61 -8.94
C ALA A 542 26.26 -6.75 -9.28
N ASN A 543 25.77 -5.87 -10.14
CA ASN A 543 24.48 -6.00 -10.82
C ASN A 543 24.71 -5.71 -12.31
N GLU A 544 24.85 -6.76 -13.12
CA GLU A 544 25.21 -6.67 -14.53
C GLU A 544 24.27 -7.54 -15.38
N ASN A 545 23.61 -6.92 -16.36
CA ASN A 545 22.68 -7.61 -17.28
C ASN A 545 21.56 -8.39 -16.57
N GLY A 546 21.03 -7.85 -15.46
CA GLY A 546 19.98 -8.50 -14.67
C GLY A 546 20.47 -9.53 -13.66
N VAL A 547 21.75 -9.92 -13.69
CA VAL A 547 22.34 -10.85 -12.72
C VAL A 547 22.87 -10.07 -11.52
N ARG A 548 22.38 -10.41 -10.33
CA ARG A 548 22.89 -9.87 -9.06
C ARG A 548 23.88 -10.84 -8.43
N THR A 549 25.10 -10.38 -8.22
CA THR A 549 26.17 -11.16 -7.58
C THR A 549 26.38 -10.68 -6.16
N TYR A 550 26.24 -11.60 -5.20
CA TYR A 550 26.50 -11.37 -3.80
C TYR A 550 27.69 -12.21 -3.34
N GLU A 551 28.47 -11.67 -2.42
CA GLU A 551 29.58 -12.36 -1.78
C GLU A 551 29.34 -12.45 -0.27
N GLY A 552 29.53 -13.66 0.28
CA GLY A 552 29.73 -13.85 1.70
C GLY A 552 31.20 -13.60 2.03
N VAL A 553 31.49 -12.64 2.90
CA VAL A 553 32.85 -12.19 3.19
C VAL A 553 33.17 -12.16 4.68
N ILE A 554 34.46 -12.28 4.98
CA ILE A 554 35.04 -12.01 6.30
C ILE A 554 36.18 -11.01 6.18
N GLU A 555 36.51 -10.32 7.28
CA GLU A 555 37.69 -9.47 7.38
C GLU A 555 38.76 -10.15 8.24
N LEU A 556 39.81 -10.65 7.61
CA LEU A 556 40.93 -11.32 8.29
C LEU A 556 42.17 -10.43 8.28
N ASN A 557 42.64 -10.02 9.47
CA ASN A 557 43.81 -9.16 9.63
C ASN A 557 43.76 -7.84 8.83
N GLY A 558 42.57 -7.28 8.60
CA GLY A 558 42.36 -6.08 7.79
C GLY A 558 42.33 -6.32 6.28
N SER A 559 42.27 -7.57 5.82
CA SER A 559 42.05 -7.94 4.42
C SER A 559 40.69 -8.60 4.25
N ARG A 560 39.96 -8.22 3.20
CA ARG A 560 38.73 -8.90 2.77
C ARG A 560 39.07 -10.29 2.23
N VAL A 561 38.31 -11.29 2.64
CA VAL A 561 38.36 -12.66 2.12
C VAL A 561 36.93 -13.06 1.73
N THR A 562 36.77 -13.59 0.52
CA THR A 562 35.47 -14.06 0.01
C THR A 562 35.31 -15.54 0.37
N VAL A 563 34.31 -15.84 1.19
CA VAL A 563 33.99 -17.21 1.64
C VAL A 563 33.14 -17.93 0.61
N PHE A 564 32.13 -17.25 0.06
CA PHE A 564 31.30 -17.79 -1.02
C PHE A 564 30.81 -16.67 -1.95
N GLU A 565 30.38 -17.06 -3.14
CA GLU A 565 29.68 -16.21 -4.11
C GLU A 565 28.34 -16.85 -4.49
N ILE A 566 27.30 -16.03 -4.60
CA ILE A 566 26.01 -16.42 -5.19
C ILE A 566 25.62 -15.42 -6.28
N LYS A 567 25.22 -15.95 -7.44
CA LYS A 567 24.62 -15.20 -8.53
C LYS A 567 23.15 -15.55 -8.62
N VAL A 568 22.29 -14.55 -8.49
CA VAL A 568 20.83 -14.69 -8.63
C VAL A 568 20.42 -14.20 -10.02
N ASP A 569 19.38 -14.81 -10.57
CA ASP A 569 18.92 -14.67 -11.97
C ASP A 569 19.95 -15.14 -12.99
N SER A 570 20.69 -16.21 -12.65
CA SER A 570 21.71 -16.81 -13.51
C SER A 570 21.62 -18.34 -13.58
N PRO A 571 21.60 -18.94 -14.77
CA PRO A 571 21.72 -18.32 -16.10
C PRO A 571 20.40 -17.71 -16.63
N ALA A 572 19.29 -17.88 -15.93
CA ALA A 572 17.98 -17.32 -16.26
C ALA A 572 17.30 -16.73 -15.02
N GLN A 573 16.28 -15.91 -15.22
CA GLN A 573 15.48 -15.34 -14.13
C GLN A 573 14.89 -16.46 -13.24
N GLY A 574 15.05 -16.33 -11.93
CA GLY A 574 14.69 -17.34 -10.93
C GLY A 574 15.74 -18.42 -10.70
N ASP A 575 16.75 -18.59 -11.57
CA ASP A 575 17.86 -19.51 -11.30
C ASP A 575 18.93 -18.83 -10.44
N TYR A 576 19.68 -19.62 -9.67
CA TYR A 576 20.86 -19.14 -8.98
C TYR A 576 22.04 -20.10 -9.12
N GLU A 577 23.26 -19.54 -9.09
CA GLU A 577 24.53 -20.27 -9.04
C GLU A 577 25.27 -19.94 -7.75
N PHE A 578 25.76 -20.96 -7.05
CA PHE A 578 26.51 -20.80 -5.80
C PHE A 578 27.89 -21.44 -5.91
N THR A 579 28.92 -20.77 -5.36
CA THR A 579 30.27 -21.32 -5.23
C THR A 579 30.84 -21.02 -3.84
N LEU A 580 31.34 -22.05 -3.16
CA LEU A 580 32.10 -21.99 -1.92
C LEU A 580 33.60 -21.91 -2.23
N PHE A 581 34.31 -20.99 -1.57
CA PHE A 581 35.74 -20.76 -1.76
C PHE A 581 36.58 -21.07 -0.52
N GLU A 582 36.04 -20.78 0.67
CA GLU A 582 36.71 -20.97 1.96
C GLU A 582 35.85 -21.84 2.88
N GLN A 583 36.47 -22.43 3.91
CA GLN A 583 35.81 -23.24 4.92
C GLN A 583 34.91 -22.41 5.86
N LEU A 584 33.86 -23.01 6.37
CA LEU A 584 32.98 -22.50 7.43
C LEU A 584 33.38 -23.17 8.74
N ASP A 585 33.19 -22.49 9.86
CA ASP A 585 33.55 -23.09 11.15
C ASP A 585 32.41 -23.99 11.65
N HIS A 586 32.63 -25.31 11.64
CA HIS A 586 31.69 -26.30 12.14
C HIS A 586 31.78 -26.41 13.68
N LEU A 587 31.09 -25.50 14.39
CA LEU A 587 31.20 -25.38 15.86
C LEU A 587 30.54 -26.56 16.62
N GLY A 588 31.22 -27.69 16.71
CA GLY A 588 30.84 -28.82 17.55
C GLY A 588 31.42 -30.15 17.09
N VAL A 589 31.78 -31.04 18.04
CA VAL A 589 32.44 -32.34 17.79
C VAL A 589 31.64 -33.37 16.94
N ASN A 590 30.50 -33.00 16.34
CA ASN A 590 29.72 -33.84 15.43
C ASN A 590 28.91 -33.01 14.40
N ASP A 591 29.33 -31.79 14.07
CA ASP A 591 28.55 -30.93 13.17
C ASP A 591 28.84 -31.26 11.70
N GLU A 592 28.52 -32.50 11.29
CA GLU A 592 28.82 -33.05 9.95
C GLU A 592 28.30 -32.18 8.78
N SER A 593 27.41 -31.22 9.04
CA SER A 593 26.98 -30.24 8.05
C SER A 593 26.44 -28.96 8.68
N LEU A 594 26.78 -27.82 8.09
CA LEU A 594 26.28 -26.49 8.43
C LEU A 594 25.34 -25.98 7.33
N THR A 595 24.34 -25.15 7.67
CA THR A 595 23.41 -24.57 6.69
C THR A 595 23.60 -23.07 6.57
N ILE A 596 23.87 -22.59 5.36
CA ILE A 596 23.78 -21.17 5.01
C ILE A 596 22.33 -20.89 4.63
N GLU A 597 21.68 -19.96 5.33
CA GLU A 597 20.34 -19.46 4.98
C GLU A 597 20.47 -18.09 4.31
N LEU A 598 20.16 -18.01 3.01
CA LEU A 598 20.17 -16.74 2.27
C LEU A 598 18.74 -16.22 2.10
N PRO A 599 18.39 -15.05 2.67
CA PRO A 599 17.08 -14.44 2.51
C PRO A 599 16.92 -13.94 1.08
N VAL A 600 15.85 -14.36 0.39
CA VAL A 600 15.57 -14.02 -1.01
C VAL A 600 14.14 -13.51 -1.18
N TYR A 601 13.99 -12.45 -1.98
CA TYR A 601 12.71 -11.90 -2.42
C TYR A 601 12.58 -12.01 -3.94
N ALA A 602 11.36 -12.26 -4.42
CA ALA A 602 11.01 -11.86 -5.79
C ALA A 602 10.54 -10.40 -5.71
N VAL A 603 10.91 -9.60 -6.70
CA VAL A 603 10.52 -8.20 -6.83
C VAL A 603 9.86 -8.05 -8.19
N ASP A 604 8.66 -7.49 -8.20
CA ASP A 604 7.93 -7.18 -9.43
C ASP A 604 8.35 -5.84 -10.04
N SER A 605 7.53 -5.32 -10.96
CA SER A 605 7.93 -4.23 -11.86
C SER A 605 7.87 -2.85 -11.24
N ASP A 606 7.06 -2.64 -10.21
CA ASP A 606 6.98 -1.39 -9.44
C ASP A 606 7.78 -1.41 -8.14
N GLY A 607 8.31 -2.58 -7.77
CA GLY A 607 9.35 -2.73 -6.75
C GLY A 607 8.87 -3.46 -5.50
N ASP A 608 7.68 -4.04 -5.55
CA ASP A 608 7.06 -4.73 -4.45
C ASP A 608 7.69 -6.09 -4.19
N ARG A 609 8.03 -6.31 -2.92
CA ARG A 609 8.72 -7.52 -2.47
C ARG A 609 7.73 -8.65 -2.22
N SER A 610 8.18 -9.86 -2.52
CA SER A 610 7.34 -11.04 -2.42
C SER A 610 6.96 -11.43 -1.00
N GLU A 611 5.80 -12.05 -0.88
CA GLU A 611 5.40 -12.80 0.30
C GLU A 611 5.77 -14.29 0.21
N LEU A 612 5.66 -15.00 1.34
CA LEU A 612 5.73 -16.47 1.38
C LEU A 612 4.36 -17.12 1.15
N ALA A 613 4.35 -18.24 0.42
CA ALA A 613 3.15 -19.04 0.25
C ALA A 613 2.56 -19.51 1.61
N GLY A 614 1.39 -18.98 1.97
CA GLY A 614 0.70 -19.27 3.24
C GLY A 614 1.07 -18.33 4.40
N GLY A 615 1.78 -17.23 4.11
CA GLY A 615 2.11 -16.15 5.04
C GLY A 615 0.91 -15.30 5.46
N THR A 616 1.19 -14.23 6.21
CA THR A 616 0.17 -13.37 6.82
C THR A 616 -0.21 -12.13 6.01
N GLY A 617 0.24 -12.01 4.75
CA GLY A 617 0.10 -10.75 4.00
C GLY A 617 1.23 -9.76 4.31
N SER A 618 2.47 -10.22 4.47
CA SER A 618 3.63 -9.37 4.81
C SER A 618 4.86 -9.81 4.05
N GLU A 619 5.69 -8.85 3.62
CA GLU A 619 7.02 -9.09 3.06
C GLU A 619 7.82 -10.04 3.97
N GLU A 620 8.01 -11.27 3.53
CA GLU A 620 8.78 -12.28 4.25
C GLU A 620 9.69 -12.99 3.26
N ALA A 621 11.00 -13.00 3.56
CA ALA A 621 11.98 -13.60 2.68
C ALA A 621 11.79 -15.12 2.53
N GLY A 622 11.87 -15.61 1.30
CA GLY A 622 12.26 -16.98 1.01
C GLY A 622 13.65 -17.27 1.56
N LYS A 623 13.98 -18.55 1.74
CA LYS A 623 15.32 -18.96 2.17
C LYS A 623 15.94 -19.93 1.17
N ILE A 624 17.04 -19.53 0.56
CA ILE A 624 17.91 -20.48 -0.15
C ILE A 624 18.75 -21.19 0.92
N LEU A 625 18.58 -22.50 1.03
CA LEU A 625 19.29 -23.33 2.01
C LEU A 625 20.47 -24.03 1.32
N ILE A 626 21.69 -23.65 1.71
CA ILE A 626 22.92 -24.30 1.25
C ILE A 626 23.47 -25.15 2.39
N GLN A 627 23.36 -26.47 2.29
CA GLN A 627 23.94 -27.42 3.24
C GLN A 627 25.39 -27.69 2.87
N VAL A 628 26.32 -27.25 3.69
CA VAL A 628 27.75 -27.45 3.51
C VAL A 628 28.19 -28.57 4.44
N LYS A 629 28.74 -29.66 3.87
CA LYS A 629 29.29 -30.76 4.67
C LYS A 629 30.71 -30.46 5.06
N ASP A 630 30.99 -30.76 6.32
CA ASP A 630 32.28 -30.54 6.97
C ASP A 630 33.41 -31.35 6.33
N ASP A 631 34.64 -30.84 6.43
CA ASP A 631 35.86 -31.52 6.02
C ASP A 631 36.67 -32.01 7.22
N ALA A 632 36.86 -33.32 7.34
CA ALA A 632 37.65 -33.88 8.43
C ALA A 632 39.12 -34.13 8.01
N PRO A 633 40.10 -33.90 8.89
CA PRO A 633 41.49 -34.25 8.66
C PRO A 633 41.63 -35.78 8.59
N THR A 634 42.59 -36.24 7.80
CA THR A 634 42.88 -37.68 7.72
C THR A 634 44.35 -37.98 7.98
N ILE A 635 44.61 -39.07 8.70
CA ILE A 635 45.96 -39.62 8.90
C ILE A 635 46.05 -40.93 8.12
N SER A 636 46.97 -41.00 7.16
CA SER A 636 47.17 -42.19 6.32
C SER A 636 48.20 -43.18 6.87
N GLY A 637 49.00 -42.76 7.86
CA GLY A 637 49.93 -43.63 8.57
C GLY A 637 50.87 -42.87 9.52
N ALA A 638 51.56 -43.63 10.36
CA ALA A 638 52.63 -43.16 11.24
C ALA A 638 53.85 -44.08 11.11
N ASP A 639 55.05 -43.52 11.03
CA ASP A 639 56.30 -44.30 11.05
C ASP A 639 56.42 -45.19 12.31
N ALA A 640 56.66 -46.49 12.12
CA ALA A 640 56.97 -47.36 13.25
C ALA A 640 58.40 -47.08 13.76
N LEU A 641 58.56 -47.01 15.07
CA LEU A 641 59.86 -46.82 15.72
C LEU A 641 60.36 -48.14 16.32
N SER A 642 61.68 -48.32 16.38
CA SER A 642 62.31 -49.44 17.07
C SER A 642 63.56 -48.96 17.79
N LEU A 643 63.73 -49.38 19.04
CA LEU A 643 64.93 -49.15 19.84
C LEU A 643 65.35 -50.47 20.50
N ASP A 644 66.62 -50.56 20.86
CA ASP A 644 67.19 -51.71 21.54
C ASP A 644 67.63 -51.32 22.95
N GLU A 645 67.38 -52.19 23.92
CA GLU A 645 67.85 -52.01 25.28
C GLU A 645 69.34 -52.29 25.42
N ASP A 646 69.94 -53.05 24.50
CA ASP A 646 71.37 -53.34 24.51
C ASP A 646 72.23 -52.07 24.34
N ASP A 647 71.64 -51.01 23.78
CA ASP A 647 72.22 -49.69 23.59
C ASP A 647 72.14 -48.79 24.84
N LEU A 648 71.42 -49.20 25.89
CA LEU A 648 71.38 -48.47 27.15
C LEU A 648 72.75 -48.45 27.83
N ALA A 649 72.98 -47.50 28.73
CA ALA A 649 74.26 -47.40 29.45
C ALA A 649 74.59 -48.66 30.30
N SER A 650 73.56 -49.43 30.68
CA SER A 650 73.68 -50.72 31.36
C SER A 650 73.56 -51.93 30.42
N GLY A 651 73.39 -51.71 29.12
CA GLY A 651 73.15 -52.75 28.13
C GLY A 651 74.41 -53.50 27.69
N SER A 652 74.20 -54.53 26.89
CA SER A 652 75.23 -55.48 26.45
C SER A 652 76.01 -55.08 25.19
N SER A 653 75.55 -54.06 24.44
CA SER A 653 76.14 -53.65 23.16
C SER A 653 77.49 -52.91 23.33
N PRO A 654 78.56 -53.31 22.63
CA PRO A 654 79.84 -52.61 22.66
C PRO A 654 79.84 -51.30 21.83
N ASP A 655 78.91 -51.17 20.88
CA ASP A 655 78.83 -50.08 19.91
C ASP A 655 77.40 -49.47 19.92
N ALA A 656 76.99 -48.97 21.09
CA ALA A 656 75.64 -48.48 21.34
C ALA A 656 75.15 -47.45 20.28
N ALA A 657 73.97 -47.70 19.72
CA ALA A 657 73.29 -46.80 18.79
C ALA A 657 72.56 -45.65 19.52
N SER A 658 71.78 -44.88 18.74
CA SER A 658 70.99 -43.77 19.29
C SER A 658 69.78 -44.32 20.03
N LEU A 659 69.67 -44.01 21.32
CA LEU A 659 68.48 -44.23 22.14
C LEU A 659 67.32 -43.28 21.79
N THR A 660 67.43 -42.51 20.71
CA THR A 660 66.35 -41.68 20.18
C THR A 660 65.99 -42.11 18.76
N ALA A 661 64.71 -42.42 18.55
CA ALA A 661 64.11 -42.67 17.25
C ALA A 661 63.13 -41.54 16.90
N ASN A 662 63.07 -41.15 15.62
CA ASN A 662 62.19 -40.09 15.13
C ASN A 662 61.25 -40.64 14.06
N GLY A 663 60.04 -40.12 13.99
CA GLY A 663 59.04 -40.44 12.98
C GLY A 663 58.13 -39.25 12.69
N GLN A 664 57.25 -39.40 11.71
CA GLN A 664 56.26 -38.39 11.35
C GLN A 664 54.91 -39.03 10.98
N PHE A 665 53.83 -38.26 11.12
CA PHE A 665 52.53 -38.60 10.55
C PHE A 665 52.44 -38.17 9.07
N THR A 666 51.79 -38.99 8.25
CA THR A 666 51.35 -38.52 6.92
C THR A 666 49.90 -38.05 7.03
N VAL A 667 49.71 -36.74 7.09
CA VAL A 667 48.41 -36.10 7.34
C VAL A 667 47.94 -35.34 6.11
N THR A 668 46.65 -35.43 5.84
CA THR A 668 45.93 -34.49 4.98
C THR A 668 45.11 -33.62 5.90
N GLU A 669 45.51 -32.36 6.04
CA GLU A 669 45.11 -31.50 7.15
C GLU A 669 43.69 -30.94 7.06
N GLY A 670 42.99 -31.13 5.93
CA GLY A 670 41.70 -30.49 5.69
C GLY A 670 41.83 -29.01 5.35
N ALA A 671 40.70 -28.36 5.06
CA ALA A 671 40.64 -26.96 4.63
C ALA A 671 41.01 -25.96 5.74
N ASP A 672 40.82 -26.34 7.00
CA ASP A 672 40.96 -25.48 8.19
C ASP A 672 42.25 -25.73 8.99
N THR A 673 43.02 -26.75 8.58
CA THR A 673 44.32 -27.17 9.09
C THR A 673 44.33 -27.77 10.49
N VAL A 674 45.19 -28.78 10.70
CA VAL A 674 45.38 -29.40 12.01
C VAL A 674 46.09 -28.44 12.97
N VAL A 675 45.47 -28.11 14.10
CA VAL A 675 46.01 -27.19 15.11
C VAL A 675 46.63 -27.92 16.31
N GLU A 676 46.34 -29.21 16.52
CA GLU A 676 46.82 -29.97 17.67
C GLU A 676 47.10 -31.44 17.34
N TYR A 677 48.24 -31.96 17.82
CA TYR A 677 48.53 -33.40 17.90
C TYR A 677 48.79 -33.79 19.35
N ARG A 678 47.94 -34.65 19.91
CA ARG A 678 47.98 -35.02 21.33
C ARG A 678 47.71 -36.52 21.53
N LEU A 679 48.31 -37.14 22.54
CA LEU A 679 48.03 -38.52 22.89
C LEU A 679 46.60 -38.66 23.44
N ASP A 680 45.86 -39.69 23.00
CA ASP A 680 44.59 -40.10 23.59
C ASP A 680 44.83 -40.74 24.96
N THR A 681 44.70 -39.92 26.00
CA THR A 681 44.88 -40.35 27.40
C THR A 681 43.72 -41.20 27.93
N ASN A 682 42.63 -41.39 27.18
CA ASN A 682 41.60 -42.38 27.52
C ASN A 682 42.13 -43.81 27.34
N SER A 683 43.08 -44.00 26.43
CA SER A 683 43.94 -45.17 26.38
C SER A 683 45.09 -44.96 27.37
N ASN A 684 45.31 -45.86 28.32
CA ASN A 684 46.51 -45.80 29.16
C ASN A 684 47.60 -46.67 28.50
N PRO A 685 48.50 -46.11 27.68
CA PRO A 685 49.45 -46.90 26.88
C PRO A 685 50.52 -47.58 27.73
N VAL A 686 50.72 -47.16 28.98
CA VAL A 686 51.69 -47.75 29.91
C VAL A 686 51.03 -48.66 30.95
N ALA A 687 49.76 -49.03 30.75
CA ALA A 687 49.03 -49.89 31.67
C ALA A 687 49.74 -51.25 31.86
N GLY A 688 50.18 -51.52 33.09
CA GLY A 688 50.87 -52.77 33.44
C GLY A 688 52.35 -52.82 33.09
N LEU A 689 52.88 -51.78 32.43
CA LEU A 689 54.29 -51.65 32.10
C LEU A 689 55.14 -51.49 33.37
N LYS A 690 56.30 -52.14 33.38
CA LYS A 690 57.26 -52.05 34.47
C LYS A 690 58.67 -51.79 33.94
N SER A 691 59.51 -51.27 34.82
CA SER A 691 60.94 -51.03 34.58
C SER A 691 61.67 -51.31 35.90
N ASP A 692 62.67 -52.19 35.87
CA ASP A 692 63.36 -52.70 37.07
C ASP A 692 62.36 -53.26 38.13
N GLY A 693 61.26 -53.88 37.70
CA GLY A 693 60.20 -54.39 38.57
C GLY A 693 59.24 -53.34 39.15
N LEU A 694 59.47 -52.05 38.92
CA LEU A 694 58.65 -50.93 39.39
C LEU A 694 57.63 -50.51 38.33
N ALA A 695 56.43 -50.14 38.75
CA ALA A 695 55.38 -49.70 37.84
C ALA A 695 55.74 -48.36 37.17
N VAL A 696 55.49 -48.28 35.86
CA VAL A 696 55.69 -47.07 35.07
C VAL A 696 54.42 -46.21 35.11
N SER A 697 54.61 -44.90 35.21
CA SER A 697 53.55 -43.89 35.10
C SER A 697 53.92 -42.87 34.03
N LEU A 698 52.92 -42.29 33.37
CA LEU A 698 53.10 -41.31 32.30
C LEU A 698 52.68 -39.92 32.78
N ASN A 699 53.53 -38.92 32.56
CA ASN A 699 53.24 -37.52 32.85
C ASN A 699 53.29 -36.68 31.58
N GLU A 700 52.24 -35.89 31.34
CA GLU A 700 52.13 -34.97 30.19
C GLU A 700 52.59 -33.56 30.55
N THR A 701 53.28 -32.90 29.61
CA THR A 701 53.57 -31.47 29.64
C THR A 701 53.35 -30.87 28.25
N TYR A 702 52.94 -29.61 28.18
CA TYR A 702 52.67 -28.90 26.93
C TYR A 702 53.46 -27.58 26.87
N ASP A 703 54.17 -27.38 25.76
CA ASP A 703 54.83 -26.11 25.42
C ASP A 703 54.04 -25.39 24.33
N SER A 704 53.32 -24.35 24.73
CA SER A 704 52.49 -23.54 23.82
C SER A 704 53.30 -22.71 22.82
N ALA A 705 54.60 -22.48 23.06
CA ALA A 705 55.44 -21.71 22.13
C ALA A 705 55.81 -22.52 20.88
N THR A 706 55.85 -23.85 21.01
CA THR A 706 56.25 -24.79 19.95
C THR A 706 55.14 -25.79 19.59
N ASN A 707 53.94 -25.62 20.18
CA ASN A 707 52.82 -26.55 20.10
C ASN A 707 53.25 -28.00 20.30
N THR A 708 54.04 -28.26 21.35
CA THR A 708 54.69 -29.56 21.56
C THR A 708 54.22 -30.20 22.86
N TYR A 709 53.73 -31.44 22.75
CA TYR A 709 53.40 -32.31 23.89
C TYR A 709 54.58 -33.22 24.21
N THR A 710 54.98 -33.28 25.47
CA THR A 710 56.01 -34.20 25.98
C THR A 710 55.44 -35.11 27.05
N TYR A 711 55.56 -36.42 26.83
CA TYR A 711 55.13 -37.47 27.72
C TYR A 711 56.35 -38.17 28.32
N THR A 712 56.58 -37.96 29.61
CA THR A 712 57.67 -38.60 30.34
C THR A 712 57.12 -39.80 31.10
N ALA A 713 57.62 -40.98 30.75
CA ALA A 713 57.34 -42.21 31.46
C ALA A 713 58.40 -42.43 32.55
N SER A 714 57.98 -42.54 33.80
CA SER A 714 58.90 -42.67 34.94
C SER A 714 58.41 -43.72 35.94
N THR A 715 59.36 -44.33 36.64
CA THR A 715 59.11 -45.07 37.89
C THR A 715 59.32 -44.14 39.08
N SER A 716 59.21 -44.66 40.31
CA SER A 716 59.60 -43.90 41.51
C SER A 716 61.10 -43.63 41.62
N ALA A 717 61.93 -44.20 40.74
CA ALA A 717 63.39 -44.15 40.82
C ALA A 717 64.05 -43.39 39.66
N GLN A 718 63.51 -43.51 38.44
CA GLN A 718 64.11 -42.95 37.23
C GLN A 718 63.09 -42.75 36.10
N ASP A 719 63.48 -41.96 35.09
CA ASP A 719 62.78 -41.88 33.82
C ASP A 719 63.09 -43.12 32.97
N VAL A 720 62.07 -43.68 32.33
CA VAL A 720 62.14 -44.88 31.49
C VAL A 720 62.17 -44.51 30.02
N PHE A 721 61.30 -43.59 29.59
CA PHE A 721 61.33 -43.05 28.23
C PHE A 721 60.65 -41.67 28.14
N VAL A 722 60.90 -40.97 27.03
CA VAL A 722 60.24 -39.70 26.69
C VAL A 722 59.69 -39.77 25.28
N LEU A 723 58.37 -39.60 25.13
CA LEU A 723 57.71 -39.39 23.83
C LEU A 723 57.43 -37.90 23.65
N THR A 724 57.88 -37.32 22.55
CA THR A 724 57.61 -35.93 22.19
C THR A 724 56.81 -35.90 20.89
N ILE A 725 55.70 -35.17 20.86
CA ILE A 725 54.84 -34.96 19.68
C ILE A 725 54.80 -33.46 19.42
N LYS A 726 55.20 -33.03 18.22
CA LYS A 726 55.24 -31.62 17.83
C LYS A 726 54.04 -31.25 16.97
N GLY A 727 53.71 -29.96 16.92
CA GLY A 727 52.64 -29.40 16.11
C GLY A 727 52.83 -29.54 14.59
N ASP A 728 54.03 -29.90 14.11
CA ASP A 728 54.31 -30.16 12.69
C ASP A 728 54.10 -31.63 12.27
N GLY A 729 53.48 -32.43 13.15
CA GLY A 729 53.23 -33.85 12.95
C GLY A 729 54.47 -34.74 13.11
N THR A 730 55.64 -34.20 13.48
CA THR A 730 56.82 -35.00 13.82
C THR A 730 56.80 -35.43 15.28
N TYR A 731 57.34 -36.63 15.55
CA TYR A 731 57.50 -37.13 16.91
C TYR A 731 58.83 -37.85 17.11
N SER A 732 59.23 -37.94 18.36
CA SER A 732 60.46 -38.62 18.78
C SER A 732 60.26 -39.43 20.04
N PHE A 733 60.87 -40.60 20.11
CA PHE A 733 60.89 -41.46 21.28
C PHE A 733 62.32 -41.64 21.77
N GLU A 734 62.59 -41.27 23.02
CA GLU A 734 63.89 -41.45 23.68
C GLU A 734 63.78 -42.51 24.78
N LEU A 735 64.51 -43.62 24.67
CA LEU A 735 64.61 -44.66 25.69
C LEU A 735 65.68 -44.28 26.72
N LYS A 736 65.36 -44.34 28.01
CA LYS A 736 66.22 -43.90 29.12
C LYS A 736 66.50 -44.98 30.16
N GLY A 737 65.63 -45.96 30.27
CA GLY A 737 65.80 -47.11 31.16
C GLY A 737 65.16 -48.36 30.56
N PRO A 738 65.53 -49.55 31.07
CA PRO A 738 65.04 -50.82 30.57
C PRO A 738 63.56 -51.01 30.92
N ILE A 739 62.84 -51.75 30.10
CA ILE A 739 61.46 -52.16 30.29
C ILE A 739 61.48 -53.65 30.67
N ASP A 740 60.63 -54.05 31.61
CA ASP A 740 60.53 -55.47 31.96
C ASP A 740 59.72 -56.21 30.88
N HIS A 741 60.35 -57.13 30.16
CA HIS A 741 59.67 -57.98 29.19
C HIS A 741 58.94 -59.15 29.84
N ALA A 742 57.96 -59.71 29.11
CA ALA A 742 57.36 -60.97 29.50
C ALA A 742 58.41 -62.11 29.46
N ALA A 743 58.22 -63.16 30.26
CA ALA A 743 59.19 -64.25 30.30
C ALA A 743 59.41 -64.88 28.90
N ASN A 744 60.66 -64.88 28.44
CA ASN A 744 61.09 -65.33 27.10
C ASN A 744 60.54 -64.52 25.92
N ALA A 745 60.11 -63.27 26.15
CA ALA A 745 59.82 -62.35 25.05
C ALA A 745 61.11 -61.64 24.65
N ASP A 746 61.36 -61.55 23.34
CA ASP A 746 62.55 -60.89 22.78
C ASP A 746 62.27 -59.40 22.47
N ASP A 747 61.01 -58.96 22.54
CA ASP A 747 60.58 -57.60 22.29
C ASP A 747 59.27 -57.22 23.00
N GLN A 748 59.03 -55.91 23.14
CA GLN A 748 57.80 -55.34 23.66
C GLN A 748 57.38 -54.16 22.79
N THR A 749 56.23 -54.28 22.11
CA THR A 749 55.64 -53.18 21.36
C THR A 749 54.73 -52.33 22.26
N LEU A 750 54.93 -51.01 22.22
CA LEU A 750 54.08 -50.00 22.84
C LEU A 750 53.30 -49.26 21.75
N ASN A 751 51.99 -49.11 21.94
CA ASN A 751 51.13 -48.36 21.00
C ASN A 751 50.61 -47.10 21.69
N PHE A 752 50.88 -45.96 21.05
CA PHE A 752 50.48 -44.64 21.52
C PHE A 752 49.44 -44.08 20.54
N ALA A 753 48.17 -44.06 20.93
CA ALA A 753 47.11 -43.47 20.13
C ALA A 753 47.23 -41.95 20.15
N VAL A 754 47.43 -41.31 19.01
CA VAL A 754 47.54 -39.86 18.87
C VAL A 754 46.32 -39.34 18.12
N ILE A 755 45.72 -38.30 18.66
CA ILE A 755 44.61 -37.53 18.10
C ILE A 755 45.21 -36.31 17.41
N ALA A 756 44.90 -36.15 16.13
CA ALA A 756 44.99 -34.86 15.45
C ALA A 756 43.64 -34.15 15.59
N LYS A 757 43.69 -32.85 15.86
CA LYS A 757 42.53 -31.97 15.95
C LYS A 757 42.78 -30.71 15.13
N ASP A 758 41.82 -30.30 14.34
CA ASP A 758 41.82 -29.07 13.54
C ASP A 758 41.16 -27.87 14.26
N ASN A 759 40.88 -26.82 13.51
CA ASN A 759 40.55 -25.51 14.03
C ASN A 759 39.09 -25.42 14.53
N ASP A 760 38.15 -26.09 13.86
CA ASP A 760 36.75 -26.18 14.31
C ASP A 760 36.49 -27.35 15.27
N GLY A 761 37.39 -28.33 15.28
CA GLY A 761 37.61 -29.28 16.34
C GLY A 761 37.24 -30.72 16.02
N ASP A 762 37.16 -31.03 14.74
CA ASP A 762 37.17 -32.37 14.21
C ASP A 762 38.43 -33.13 14.63
N THR A 763 38.29 -34.46 14.78
CA THR A 763 39.37 -35.29 15.31
C THR A 763 39.54 -36.60 14.58
N VAL A 764 40.81 -36.95 14.34
CA VAL A 764 41.20 -38.26 13.79
C VAL A 764 42.30 -38.87 14.64
N ALA A 765 42.25 -40.18 14.86
CA ALA A 765 43.20 -40.89 15.70
C ALA A 765 44.07 -41.86 14.89
N GLN A 766 45.37 -41.94 15.22
CA GLN A 766 46.32 -42.88 14.65
C GLN A 766 47.32 -43.37 15.72
N ASN A 767 47.68 -44.65 15.68
CA ASN A 767 48.68 -45.20 16.58
C ASN A 767 50.11 -44.95 16.08
N ILE A 768 50.99 -44.50 16.97
CA ILE A 768 52.44 -44.66 16.88
C ILE A 768 52.80 -46.00 17.53
N SER A 769 53.47 -46.89 16.79
CA SER A 769 53.99 -48.15 17.32
C SER A 769 55.49 -48.03 17.59
N VAL A 770 55.90 -48.34 18.82
CA VAL A 770 57.32 -48.35 19.24
C VAL A 770 57.68 -49.75 19.70
N ASN A 771 58.59 -50.41 18.99
CA ASN A 771 59.12 -51.71 19.38
C ASN A 771 60.38 -51.55 20.23
N ILE A 772 60.40 -52.15 21.41
CA ILE A 772 61.57 -52.17 22.30
C ILE A 772 62.12 -53.58 22.32
N VAL A 773 63.29 -53.76 21.70
CA VAL A 773 63.99 -55.06 21.64
C VAL A 773 64.66 -55.32 22.99
N ASP A 774 64.47 -56.52 23.52
CA ASP A 774 65.01 -56.96 24.81
C ASP A 774 66.52 -57.19 24.75
N ASP A 775 67.23 -56.76 25.79
CA ASP A 775 68.65 -57.08 25.97
C ASP A 775 68.81 -58.39 26.76
N ALA A 776 68.69 -59.51 26.06
CA ALA A 776 68.72 -60.81 26.69
C ALA A 776 70.10 -61.12 27.34
N PRO A 777 70.15 -61.52 28.63
CA PRO A 777 71.41 -61.82 29.30
C PRO A 777 72.09 -63.08 28.72
N SER A 778 73.43 -63.08 28.67
CA SER A 778 74.21 -64.20 28.12
C SER A 778 75.33 -64.68 29.04
N ILE A 779 75.53 -66.01 29.12
CA ILE A 779 76.70 -66.60 29.78
C ILE A 779 77.84 -66.66 28.75
N THR A 780 78.86 -65.81 28.92
CA THR A 780 79.97 -65.67 27.96
C THR A 780 81.11 -66.63 28.23
N HIS A 781 81.29 -67.05 29.48
CA HIS A 781 82.30 -68.02 29.88
C HIS A 781 81.84 -68.81 31.11
N ALA A 782 82.14 -70.11 31.15
CA ALA A 782 82.00 -70.94 32.34
C ALA A 782 83.31 -71.72 32.56
N GLU A 783 83.86 -71.65 33.77
CA GLU A 783 85.08 -72.38 34.10
C GLU A 783 84.82 -73.89 34.09
N ALA A 784 85.63 -74.63 33.33
CA ALA A 784 85.54 -76.09 33.31
C ALA A 784 86.03 -76.68 34.64
N LEU A 785 85.15 -77.41 35.32
CA LEU A 785 85.49 -78.10 36.57
C LEU A 785 85.95 -79.53 36.31
N ILE A 786 87.19 -79.81 36.71
CA ILE A 786 87.80 -81.13 36.60
C ILE A 786 88.05 -81.66 38.01
N LEU A 787 87.44 -82.81 38.31
CA LEU A 787 87.68 -83.62 39.50
C LEU A 787 88.27 -84.96 39.07
N ASN A 788 89.12 -85.55 39.90
CA ASN A 788 89.70 -86.85 39.62
C ASN A 788 89.20 -87.88 40.65
N GLU A 789 88.68 -89.01 40.17
CA GLU A 789 88.13 -90.05 41.04
C GLU A 789 89.19 -90.66 41.98
N ASN A 790 90.47 -90.59 41.60
CA ASN A 790 91.56 -91.11 42.43
C ASN A 790 91.78 -90.32 43.74
N ASP A 791 91.17 -89.14 43.89
CA ASP A 791 91.22 -88.29 45.09
C ASP A 791 90.09 -88.58 46.10
N LEU A 792 89.18 -89.52 45.81
CA LEU A 792 88.19 -90.03 46.78
C LEU A 792 88.89 -90.77 47.94
N ALA A 793 88.24 -90.87 49.10
CA ALA A 793 88.82 -91.51 50.30
C ALA A 793 89.26 -92.97 50.11
N SER A 794 88.69 -93.66 49.10
CA SER A 794 89.04 -95.02 48.68
C SER A 794 89.90 -95.07 47.41
N GLY A 795 90.38 -93.92 46.92
CA GLY A 795 91.19 -93.76 45.73
C GLY A 795 92.67 -94.04 45.95
N THR A 796 93.49 -93.87 44.90
CA THR A 796 94.92 -94.22 44.90
C THR A 796 95.85 -93.00 44.89
N SER A 797 95.31 -91.78 44.97
CA SER A 797 96.12 -90.55 44.98
C SER A 797 96.90 -90.42 46.30
N PRO A 798 98.24 -90.33 46.27
CA PRO A 798 99.04 -90.18 47.49
C PRO A 798 98.90 -88.79 48.14
N ASP A 799 98.42 -87.80 47.36
CA ASP A 799 98.29 -86.39 47.75
C ASP A 799 96.84 -85.90 47.57
N ALA A 800 95.86 -86.71 47.99
CA ALA A 800 94.44 -86.38 47.89
C ALA A 800 94.15 -85.03 48.56
N THR A 801 93.75 -84.03 47.76
CA THR A 801 93.65 -82.65 48.25
C THR A 801 92.24 -82.07 48.19
N ARG A 802 91.37 -82.44 47.23
CA ARG A 802 90.00 -81.92 47.12
C ARG A 802 89.04 -82.89 46.38
N VAL A 803 87.87 -83.18 46.97
CA VAL A 803 86.74 -83.90 46.33
C VAL A 803 85.60 -82.97 45.91
N SER A 804 85.78 -81.66 46.10
CA SER A 804 84.88 -80.61 45.65
C SER A 804 85.69 -79.52 44.93
N LYS A 805 85.11 -79.01 43.85
CA LYS A 805 85.64 -77.94 43.04
C LYS A 805 84.54 -76.92 42.86
N ASP A 806 84.85 -75.67 43.17
CA ASP A 806 83.99 -74.53 42.89
C ASP A 806 84.53 -73.88 41.60
N GLY A 807 83.62 -73.29 40.83
CA GLY A 807 83.92 -72.63 39.57
C GLY A 807 83.05 -71.39 39.41
N ASP A 808 83.56 -70.46 38.62
CA ASP A 808 82.83 -69.24 38.30
C ASP A 808 82.39 -69.27 36.83
N PHE A 809 81.33 -68.55 36.53
CA PHE A 809 80.96 -68.19 35.16
C PHE A 809 80.85 -66.66 35.08
N THR A 810 81.15 -66.12 33.90
CA THR A 810 80.94 -64.70 33.60
C THR A 810 79.69 -64.55 32.76
N THR A 811 78.84 -63.62 33.17
CA THR A 811 77.67 -63.22 32.41
C THR A 811 77.84 -61.82 31.89
N LEU A 812 77.41 -61.61 30.66
CA LEU A 812 77.03 -60.29 30.20
C LEU A 812 75.57 -60.14 30.64
N GLU A 813 75.35 -59.23 31.58
CA GLU A 813 74.00 -58.91 32.02
C GLU A 813 73.28 -58.15 30.91
N GLY A 814 71.97 -58.37 30.81
CA GLY A 814 71.10 -57.49 30.04
C GLY A 814 70.91 -56.15 30.76
N ALA A 815 70.34 -55.17 30.07
CA ALA A 815 70.07 -53.84 30.60
C ALA A 815 69.24 -53.85 31.90
N ASP A 816 68.36 -54.85 32.08
CA ASP A 816 67.49 -55.08 33.25
C ASP A 816 68.09 -56.00 34.35
N LYS A 817 69.30 -56.52 34.10
CA LYS A 817 70.07 -57.45 34.95
C LYS A 817 69.50 -58.88 35.01
N VAL A 818 70.36 -59.80 35.42
CA VAL A 818 69.96 -61.21 35.61
C VAL A 818 69.11 -61.38 36.87
N VAL A 819 67.85 -61.81 36.69
CA VAL A 819 66.95 -62.12 37.81
C VAL A 819 67.29 -63.46 38.50
N SER A 820 67.66 -64.49 37.74
CA SER A 820 68.00 -65.80 38.30
C SER A 820 68.83 -66.66 37.37
N TYR A 821 69.66 -67.53 37.94
CA TYR A 821 70.33 -68.62 37.23
C TYR A 821 69.62 -69.94 37.53
N LYS A 822 69.37 -70.73 36.49
CA LYS A 822 68.80 -72.07 36.62
C LYS A 822 69.61 -73.02 35.77
N LEU A 823 69.90 -74.20 36.32
CA LEU A 823 70.47 -75.28 35.54
C LEU A 823 69.44 -75.77 34.53
N ASP A 824 69.79 -75.74 33.25
CA ASP A 824 68.98 -76.38 32.22
C ASP A 824 69.11 -77.90 32.35
N LEU A 825 68.01 -78.54 32.76
CA LEU A 825 67.89 -79.99 32.92
C LEU A 825 67.14 -80.64 31.75
N THR A 826 66.96 -79.93 30.63
CA THR A 826 66.41 -80.52 29.39
C THR A 826 67.28 -81.69 28.89
N THR A 827 68.57 -81.66 29.20
CA THR A 827 69.46 -82.83 29.14
C THR A 827 69.75 -83.31 30.56
N ASN A 828 69.75 -84.62 30.79
CA ASN A 828 70.14 -85.18 32.08
C ASN A 828 71.68 -85.19 32.16
N PRO A 829 72.31 -84.28 32.95
CA PRO A 829 73.76 -84.12 32.95
C PRO A 829 74.51 -85.31 33.55
N ILE A 830 73.81 -86.21 34.22
CA ILE A 830 74.37 -87.43 34.82
C ILE A 830 73.96 -88.71 34.07
N ASP A 831 73.30 -88.58 32.91
CA ASP A 831 72.88 -89.75 32.13
C ASP A 831 74.10 -90.56 31.66
N GLY A 832 73.99 -91.89 31.77
CA GLY A 832 75.09 -92.81 31.48
C GLY A 832 76.22 -92.86 32.53
N LEU A 833 76.22 -92.01 33.56
CA LEU A 833 77.19 -92.11 34.65
C LEU A 833 76.88 -93.32 35.55
N THR A 834 77.90 -94.09 35.90
CA THR A 834 77.78 -95.19 36.86
C THR A 834 78.81 -95.06 37.97
N SER A 835 78.40 -95.29 39.22
CA SER A 835 79.29 -95.41 40.37
C SER A 835 79.31 -96.85 40.84
N GLN A 836 80.49 -97.49 40.83
CA GLN A 836 80.66 -98.91 41.17
C GLN A 836 79.73 -99.85 40.37
N GLY A 837 79.45 -99.50 39.10
CA GLY A 837 78.58 -100.28 38.22
C GLY A 837 77.08 -100.11 38.44
N LYS A 838 76.65 -99.18 39.31
CA LYS A 838 75.25 -98.76 39.45
C LYS A 838 75.04 -97.39 38.82
N ALA A 839 73.90 -97.18 38.17
CA ALA A 839 73.56 -95.86 37.63
C ALA A 839 73.53 -94.80 38.74
N VAL A 840 74.05 -93.61 38.43
CA VAL A 840 73.94 -92.42 39.28
C VAL A 840 72.55 -91.82 39.04
N THR A 841 71.81 -91.52 40.11
CA THR A 841 70.43 -91.03 40.07
C THR A 841 70.25 -89.76 40.88
#